data_AF-A0A8H4QQR0-F1
#
_entry.id   AF-A0A8H4QQR0-F1
#
_cell.length_a   1.000
_cell.length_b   1.000
_cell.length_c   1.000
_cell.angle_alpha   90.00
_cell.angle_beta   90.00
_cell.angle_gamma   90.00
#
_symmetry.space_group_name_H-M   'P 1'
#
loop_
_entity.id
_entity.type
_entity.pdbx_description
1 polymer ?
#
loop_
_entity_poly.entity_id
_entity_poly.type
_entity_poly.pdbx_seq_one_letter_code
_entity_poly.pdbx_strand_id
1 'polypeptide(L)'
;MTDRRLYRSINTSRSRYVITIMKILILFTLACHLLSSAFSTPTSRINRHKIVSHFNPSRNASNPTTPMQIGNGNFAFGADITGLQTFLPWAILSSWGWKNDSFPEGITQADIDAYRGETLDNHGRQVQYEFGGPEPIQQWLISNPNRVNLGRVGLVFLDGKGHVMNVTEEELQNRRQVLDLWSGIITSTFDFAGEQVTVQTACSQEDDVIAVKLDSSLIGKGKLALFVDFPWNDGSQKFSAPFVGSFAPNTTSLHKTTLNRDKIQAEIEHTLVNSTFFTSIAGDPFSIHRDSPSANRYTISPSSTTSSFSVNVAFGKSTRPSMSPVDDTFSSSETTWSAYWSNSGFVDVMTESTDVRAEELQRRIILSRYLMRVNEAGDLPPQESGLVNNGWYGKFHMEMYFWHSLHFALYSNLDLLSRSSSHIYADFLSSSIASAQKQQGWSAGARWPKMTDPQGRMAPGEINELLIWEQVHPIVFAEYIYRATEDEKEKKKVLQEWREIIKQTADWMAAFAWFNETTGLYDLGPPMYVVSEDTDPVVTRNPAFELAYWRLGLDMAETWMERLGLEAKEFQNTTKAWKVVKEHLAPLPMSDDAKTYVVYEGIEENFWTDPKYTSDHPALVGLYGWLPEIQGVDRQIANRTMAKVWEAWNETDFWGWDFGMLAMAAARQNMAEKALDWLLHPLFEFDDVGMPGGGVKVPTPYFPGSGSLLLAVAMMAEGWDGCCAGESATAAPGFPAEGWAVKTEGMLRVL
;
A
#
# COMPACT_ATOMS: atom_id res chain seq x y z
N MET A 1 -57.49 -3.14 76.27
CA MET A 1 -57.07 -1.86 75.63
C MET A 1 -55.74 -1.43 76.23
N THR A 2 -54.61 -2.03 75.81
CA THR A 2 -53.25 -1.55 76.13
C THR A 2 -52.23 -2.42 75.40
N ASP A 3 -52.31 -2.52 74.06
CA ASP A 3 -51.19 -3.10 73.29
C ASP A 3 -51.18 -2.69 71.81
N ARG A 4 -51.43 -1.41 71.52
CA ARG A 4 -51.34 -0.85 70.15
C ARG A 4 -50.55 0.46 70.05
N ARG A 5 -50.05 1.00 71.17
CA ARG A 5 -49.28 2.26 71.17
C ARG A 5 -47.76 2.06 71.11
N LEU A 6 -47.21 0.90 71.49
CA LEU A 6 -45.76 0.66 71.38
C LEU A 6 -45.30 0.31 69.94
N TYR A 7 -46.12 -0.38 69.15
CA TYR A 7 -45.74 -0.80 67.79
C TYR A 7 -45.68 0.34 66.75
N ARG A 8 -46.44 1.43 66.94
CA ARG A 8 -46.44 2.57 65.99
C ARG A 8 -45.26 3.53 66.19
N SER A 9 -44.66 3.58 67.38
CA SER A 9 -43.51 4.45 67.68
C SER A 9 -42.19 3.87 67.17
N ILE A 10 -42.05 2.55 67.12
CA ILE A 10 -40.80 1.89 66.71
C ILE A 10 -40.67 1.86 65.16
N ASN A 11 -41.78 1.73 64.43
CA ASN A 11 -41.75 1.69 62.96
C ASN A 11 -41.55 3.06 62.30
N THR A 12 -42.01 4.16 62.91
CA THR A 12 -41.79 5.51 62.39
C THR A 12 -40.36 6.00 62.61
N SER A 13 -39.71 5.57 63.70
CA SER A 13 -38.29 5.83 63.94
C SER A 13 -37.40 5.06 62.95
N ARG A 14 -37.59 3.73 62.79
CA ARG A 14 -36.81 2.93 61.83
C ARG A 14 -36.94 3.41 60.39
N SER A 15 -38.14 3.81 59.95
CA SER A 15 -38.34 4.37 58.61
C SER A 15 -37.57 5.67 58.38
N ARG A 16 -37.52 6.57 59.37
CA ARG A 16 -36.72 7.80 59.27
C ARG A 16 -35.22 7.52 59.24
N TYR A 17 -34.71 6.56 60.01
CA TYR A 17 -33.30 6.17 59.96
C TYR A 17 -32.91 5.55 58.61
N VAL A 18 -33.74 4.66 58.05
CA VAL A 18 -33.48 4.04 56.74
C VAL A 18 -33.51 5.07 55.60
N ILE A 19 -34.45 6.02 55.64
CA ILE A 19 -34.53 7.09 54.63
C ILE A 19 -33.32 8.04 54.74
N THR A 20 -32.86 8.36 55.95
CA THR A 20 -31.66 9.18 56.14
C THR A 20 -30.40 8.46 55.69
N ILE A 21 -30.25 7.16 55.96
CA ILE A 21 -29.13 6.36 55.48
C ILE A 21 -29.14 6.24 53.95
N MET A 22 -30.30 6.01 53.32
CA MET A 22 -30.42 6.01 51.86
C MET A 22 -30.05 7.37 51.25
N LYS A 23 -30.48 8.49 51.85
CA LYS A 23 -30.11 9.82 51.36
C LYS A 23 -28.62 10.10 51.50
N ILE A 24 -27.99 9.65 52.59
CA ILE A 24 -26.54 9.77 52.79
C ILE A 24 -25.80 8.88 51.78
N LEU A 25 -26.27 7.65 51.53
CA LEU A 25 -25.68 6.76 50.53
C LEU A 25 -25.77 7.34 49.11
N ILE A 26 -26.92 7.91 48.75
CA ILE A 26 -27.14 8.57 47.44
C ILE A 26 -26.27 9.82 47.31
N LEU A 27 -26.15 10.63 48.36
CA LEU A 27 -25.24 11.79 48.37
C LEU A 27 -23.77 11.37 48.30
N PHE A 28 -23.40 10.25 48.92
CA PHE A 28 -22.05 9.71 48.89
C PHE A 28 -21.72 9.11 47.51
N THR A 29 -22.64 8.41 46.86
CA THR A 29 -22.45 7.93 45.48
C THR A 29 -22.46 9.07 44.47
N LEU A 30 -23.29 10.11 44.63
CA LEU A 30 -23.22 11.31 43.80
C LEU A 30 -21.88 12.06 43.99
N ALA A 31 -21.42 12.19 45.23
CA ALA A 31 -20.14 12.82 45.53
C ALA A 31 -18.95 12.01 44.98
N CYS A 32 -18.99 10.67 45.08
CA CYS A 32 -18.01 9.78 44.46
C CYS A 32 -18.04 9.88 42.94
N HIS A 33 -19.22 10.00 42.30
CA HIS A 33 -19.32 10.22 40.85
C HIS A 33 -18.82 11.59 40.41
N LEU A 34 -19.10 12.64 41.19
CA LEU A 34 -18.61 14.00 40.94
C LEU A 34 -17.09 14.12 41.17
N LEU A 35 -16.55 13.41 42.17
CA LEU A 35 -15.11 13.32 42.41
C LEU A 35 -14.41 12.47 41.35
N SER A 36 -15.00 11.36 40.88
CA SER A 36 -14.44 10.59 39.76
C SER A 36 -14.48 11.34 38.43
N SER A 37 -15.44 12.25 38.22
CA SER A 37 -15.46 13.15 37.06
C SER A 37 -14.50 14.35 37.17
N ALA A 38 -13.98 14.64 38.36
CA ALA A 38 -13.03 15.74 38.60
C ALA A 38 -11.55 15.29 38.46
N PHE A 39 -11.28 13.99 38.33
CA PHE A 39 -9.95 13.41 38.15
C PHE A 39 -9.72 12.77 36.77
N SER A 40 -10.60 13.00 35.78
CA SER A 40 -10.20 12.79 34.39
C SER A 40 -9.32 13.97 33.98
N THR A 41 -8.00 13.82 34.12
CA THR A 41 -7.08 14.68 33.37
C THR A 41 -7.49 14.61 31.90
N PRO A 42 -7.87 15.72 31.25
CA PRO A 42 -8.11 15.69 29.83
C PRO A 42 -6.81 15.22 29.18
N THR A 43 -6.83 14.03 28.57
CA THR A 43 -5.73 13.60 27.71
C THR A 43 -5.58 14.67 26.66
N SER A 44 -4.49 15.43 26.74
CA SER A 44 -4.21 16.50 25.80
C SER A 44 -4.17 15.89 24.41
N ARG A 45 -5.03 16.40 23.50
CA ARG A 45 -5.03 16.00 22.10
C ARG A 45 -3.62 16.07 21.52
N ILE A 46 -3.23 15.09 20.71
CA ILE A 46 -1.93 15.05 20.06
C ILE A 46 -1.77 16.32 19.20
N ASN A 47 -0.65 17.02 19.36
CA ASN A 47 -0.33 18.17 18.50
C ASN A 47 0.23 17.67 17.17
N ARG A 48 -0.67 17.19 16.31
CA ARG A 48 -0.33 16.55 15.04
C ARG A 48 0.44 17.47 14.10
N HIS A 49 0.07 18.75 14.02
CA HIS A 49 0.79 19.73 13.20
C HIS A 49 2.25 19.85 13.64
N LYS A 50 2.51 19.98 14.95
CA LYS A 50 3.89 20.08 15.45
C LYS A 50 4.71 18.83 15.11
N ILE A 51 4.12 17.64 15.29
CA ILE A 51 4.81 16.37 15.01
C ILE A 51 5.08 16.20 13.51
N VAL A 52 4.07 16.42 12.67
CA VAL A 52 4.22 16.28 11.21
C VAL A 52 5.26 17.26 10.68
N SER A 53 5.17 18.54 11.04
CA SER A 53 6.13 19.56 10.57
C SER A 53 7.56 19.35 11.09
N HIS A 54 7.75 18.65 12.21
CA HIS A 54 9.08 18.29 12.73
C HIS A 54 9.84 17.38 11.76
N PHE A 55 9.12 16.57 10.99
CA PHE A 55 9.69 15.62 10.03
C PHE A 55 9.60 16.08 8.57
N ASN A 56 9.33 17.37 8.30
CA ASN A 56 9.37 17.92 6.95
C ASN A 56 10.74 17.65 6.31
N PRO A 57 10.83 16.83 5.25
CA PRO A 57 12.12 16.46 4.70
C PRO A 57 12.74 17.63 3.94
N SER A 58 14.07 17.69 3.93
CA SER A 58 14.81 18.77 3.26
C SER A 58 16.10 18.27 2.63
N ARG A 59 16.47 18.89 1.51
CA ARG A 59 17.68 18.56 0.73
C ARG A 59 18.43 19.83 0.31
N ASN A 60 19.73 19.69 0.09
CA ASN A 60 20.61 20.75 -0.44
C ASN A 60 21.31 20.36 -1.76
N ALA A 61 21.08 19.14 -2.23
CA ALA A 61 21.51 18.60 -3.51
C ALA A 61 20.48 17.54 -3.97
N SER A 62 20.46 17.23 -5.26
CA SER A 62 19.61 16.13 -5.73
C SER A 62 20.15 14.79 -5.26
N ASN A 63 19.24 13.88 -4.92
CA ASN A 63 19.57 12.48 -4.67
C ASN A 63 19.45 11.70 -6.00
N PRO A 64 20.46 10.95 -6.47
CA PRO A 64 20.37 10.23 -7.73
C PRO A 64 19.49 8.97 -7.71
N THR A 65 19.02 8.52 -6.53
CA THR A 65 18.24 7.27 -6.39
C THR A 65 16.76 7.53 -6.11
N THR A 66 16.40 8.56 -5.34
CA THR A 66 15.02 8.84 -4.96
C THR A 66 14.62 10.31 -5.15
N PRO A 67 13.41 10.60 -5.68
CA PRO A 67 12.88 11.96 -5.75
C PRO A 67 12.27 12.41 -4.42
N MET A 68 12.18 13.73 -4.22
CA MET A 68 11.17 14.28 -3.32
C MET A 68 9.84 14.35 -4.08
N GLN A 69 8.75 13.83 -3.52
CA GLN A 69 7.49 13.66 -4.26
C GLN A 69 6.29 14.43 -3.67
N ILE A 70 5.41 14.83 -4.58
CA ILE A 70 4.03 15.26 -4.31
C ILE A 70 3.08 14.43 -5.16
N GLY A 71 1.83 14.27 -4.72
CA GLY A 71 0.83 13.52 -5.46
C GLY A 71 -0.52 13.45 -4.75
N ASN A 72 -1.45 12.72 -5.34
CA ASN A 72 -2.83 12.57 -4.87
C ASN A 72 -3.29 11.11 -4.69
N GLY A 73 -2.36 10.15 -4.90
CA GLY A 73 -2.61 8.70 -4.87
C GLY A 73 -2.88 8.10 -6.25
N ASN A 74 -3.48 8.87 -7.17
CA ASN A 74 -3.68 8.48 -8.57
C ASN A 74 -2.57 9.00 -9.49
N PHE A 75 -1.81 9.99 -9.04
CA PHE A 75 -0.76 10.66 -9.80
C PHE A 75 0.33 11.15 -8.85
N ALA A 76 1.59 11.02 -9.28
CA ALA A 76 2.74 11.51 -8.54
C ALA A 76 3.75 12.23 -9.44
N PHE A 77 4.36 13.26 -8.87
CA PHE A 77 5.42 14.05 -9.48
C PHE A 77 6.65 14.02 -8.57
N GLY A 78 7.76 13.51 -9.09
CA GLY A 78 9.06 13.53 -8.42
C GLY A 78 9.92 14.72 -8.86
N ALA A 79 10.54 15.40 -7.89
CA ALA A 79 11.38 16.56 -8.08
C ALA A 79 12.85 16.32 -7.69
N ASP A 80 13.75 16.93 -8.44
CA ASP A 80 15.15 17.19 -8.07
C ASP A 80 15.26 18.48 -7.25
N ILE A 81 16.49 18.91 -6.92
CA ILE A 81 16.74 20.06 -6.02
C ILE A 81 16.07 21.37 -6.46
N THR A 82 15.74 21.52 -7.74
CA THR A 82 15.08 22.71 -8.29
C THR A 82 13.59 22.81 -7.93
N GLY A 83 13.00 21.75 -7.38
CA GLY A 83 11.55 21.64 -7.17
C GLY A 83 10.82 21.10 -8.41
N LEU A 84 11.55 20.82 -9.48
CA LEU A 84 11.07 20.29 -10.76
C LEU A 84 11.98 19.14 -11.24
N GLN A 85 11.94 18.77 -12.52
CA GLN A 85 12.74 17.70 -13.15
C GLN A 85 13.75 18.29 -14.14
N THR A 86 14.60 19.18 -13.63
CA THR A 86 15.55 19.97 -14.41
C THR A 86 16.82 19.18 -14.75
N PHE A 87 17.40 18.49 -13.76
CA PHE A 87 18.65 17.75 -13.84
C PHE A 87 18.43 16.24 -13.86
N LEU A 88 17.41 15.74 -13.15
CA LEU A 88 17.11 14.31 -13.08
C LEU A 88 15.76 14.00 -13.75
N PRO A 89 15.69 13.00 -14.65
CA PRO A 89 14.48 12.67 -15.39
C PRO A 89 13.55 11.74 -14.59
N TRP A 90 13.11 12.20 -13.41
CA TRP A 90 12.14 11.47 -12.60
C TRP A 90 10.87 11.18 -13.40
N ALA A 91 10.19 10.10 -13.03
CA ALA A 91 8.94 9.74 -13.68
C ALA A 91 7.78 10.62 -13.19
N ILE A 92 6.86 10.93 -14.10
CA ILE A 92 5.50 11.34 -13.79
C ILE A 92 4.61 10.13 -14.08
N LEU A 93 4.18 9.43 -13.03
CA LEU A 93 3.38 8.21 -13.15
C LEU A 93 1.95 8.45 -12.64
N SER A 94 1.02 7.66 -13.17
CA SER A 94 -0.37 7.63 -12.72
C SER A 94 -0.90 6.21 -12.60
N SER A 95 -2.04 6.06 -11.92
CA SER A 95 -2.80 4.81 -11.84
C SER A 95 -3.39 4.43 -13.20
N TRP A 96 -3.65 5.39 -14.09
CA TRP A 96 -4.36 5.17 -15.35
C TRP A 96 -3.47 5.12 -16.59
N GLY A 97 -2.21 5.56 -16.51
CA GLY A 97 -1.27 5.66 -17.64
C GLY A 97 -0.74 4.31 -18.10
N TRP A 98 -1.51 3.61 -18.94
CA TRP A 98 -1.19 2.28 -19.48
C TRP A 98 -1.23 2.26 -21.00
N LYS A 99 -0.38 1.44 -21.62
CA LYS A 99 -0.39 1.18 -23.06
C LYS A 99 0.00 -0.26 -23.41
N ASN A 100 -0.31 -0.67 -24.63
CA ASN A 100 0.26 -1.88 -25.24
C ASN A 100 1.34 -1.51 -26.25
N ASP A 101 2.42 -2.27 -26.25
CA ASP A 101 3.44 -2.29 -27.29
C ASP A 101 2.96 -3.06 -28.52
N SER A 102 3.58 -2.80 -29.66
CA SER A 102 3.38 -3.60 -30.86
C SER A 102 3.66 -5.08 -30.59
N PHE A 103 2.96 -5.98 -31.29
CA PHE A 103 3.28 -7.40 -31.21
C PHE A 103 4.73 -7.67 -31.67
N PRO A 104 5.36 -8.74 -31.15
CA PRO A 104 6.62 -9.21 -31.68
C PRO A 104 6.53 -9.52 -33.17
N GLU A 105 7.66 -9.46 -33.87
CA GLU A 105 7.69 -9.71 -35.31
C GLU A 105 7.10 -11.08 -35.66
N GLY A 106 6.14 -11.11 -36.58
CA GLY A 106 5.48 -12.33 -37.04
C GLY A 106 4.37 -12.87 -36.11
N ILE A 107 4.14 -12.25 -34.96
CA ILE A 107 3.08 -12.64 -34.01
C ILE A 107 1.78 -11.89 -34.31
N THR A 108 0.67 -12.63 -34.31
CA THR A 108 -0.68 -12.10 -34.52
C THR A 108 -1.51 -12.17 -33.24
N GLN A 109 -2.64 -11.46 -33.20
CA GLN A 109 -3.61 -11.58 -32.10
C GLN A 109 -4.07 -13.03 -31.89
N ALA A 110 -4.21 -13.81 -32.97
CA ALA A 110 -4.63 -15.21 -32.86
C ALA A 110 -3.58 -16.07 -32.13
N ASP A 111 -2.29 -15.75 -32.29
CA ASP A 111 -1.21 -16.43 -31.56
C ASP A 111 -1.23 -16.07 -30.07
N ILE A 112 -1.50 -14.79 -29.75
CA ILE A 112 -1.72 -14.34 -28.37
C ILE A 112 -2.92 -15.07 -27.74
N ASP A 113 -4.06 -15.11 -28.42
CA ASP A 113 -5.29 -15.75 -27.95
C ASP A 113 -5.16 -17.28 -27.83
N ALA A 114 -4.20 -17.88 -28.53
CA ALA A 114 -3.91 -19.31 -28.51
C ALA A 114 -2.86 -19.70 -27.46
N TYR A 115 -2.24 -18.76 -26.74
CA TYR A 115 -1.28 -19.07 -25.69
C TYR A 115 -1.94 -19.84 -24.55
N ARG A 116 -1.38 -21.00 -24.19
CA ARG A 116 -1.90 -21.86 -23.13
C ARG A 116 -0.86 -22.26 -22.09
N GLY A 117 0.43 -22.05 -22.37
CA GLY A 117 1.53 -22.48 -21.50
C GLY A 117 1.64 -23.99 -21.37
N GLU A 118 1.92 -24.46 -20.15
CA GLU A 118 2.16 -25.86 -19.81
C GLU A 118 0.94 -26.53 -19.16
N THR A 119 1.02 -27.86 -19.05
CA THR A 119 0.03 -28.67 -18.33
C THR A 119 0.76 -29.54 -17.34
N LEU A 120 0.38 -29.43 -16.06
CA LEU A 120 0.96 -30.22 -14.97
C LEU A 120 -0.10 -31.16 -14.38
N ASP A 121 0.37 -32.26 -13.79
CA ASP A 121 -0.49 -33.13 -12.98
C ASP A 121 -0.76 -32.49 -11.62
N ASN A 122 -2.02 -32.44 -11.23
CA ASN A 122 -2.51 -32.06 -9.91
C ASN A 122 -3.44 -33.20 -9.45
N HIS A 123 -2.89 -34.11 -8.65
CA HIS A 123 -3.60 -35.28 -8.11
C HIS A 123 -4.33 -36.14 -9.15
N GLY A 124 -3.65 -36.47 -10.25
CA GLY A 124 -4.20 -37.28 -11.34
C GLY A 124 -5.10 -36.52 -12.32
N ARG A 125 -5.22 -35.19 -12.16
CA ARG A 125 -5.89 -34.30 -13.10
C ARG A 125 -4.84 -33.42 -13.79
N GLN A 126 -4.97 -33.32 -15.11
CA GLN A 126 -4.15 -32.40 -15.91
C GLN A 126 -4.71 -30.97 -15.79
N VAL A 127 -3.89 -30.03 -15.34
CA VAL A 127 -4.26 -28.62 -15.13
C VAL A 127 -3.33 -27.73 -15.95
N GLN A 128 -3.91 -26.77 -16.66
CA GLN A 128 -3.19 -25.85 -17.54
C GLN A 128 -2.72 -24.60 -16.78
N TYR A 129 -1.47 -24.20 -16.98
CA TYR A 129 -0.85 -23.02 -16.38
C TYR A 129 -0.13 -22.18 -17.44
N GLU A 130 -0.35 -20.87 -17.46
CA GLU A 130 0.21 -19.96 -18.47
C GLU A 130 1.68 -19.61 -18.16
N PHE A 131 2.58 -20.58 -18.30
CA PHE A 131 4.04 -20.40 -18.35
C PHE A 131 4.68 -21.47 -19.25
N GLY A 132 5.98 -21.37 -19.53
CA GLY A 132 6.72 -22.38 -20.31
C GLY A 132 6.35 -22.45 -21.80
N GLY A 133 5.50 -21.54 -22.28
CA GLY A 133 5.14 -21.41 -23.69
C GLY A 133 6.18 -20.64 -24.54
N PRO A 134 5.85 -20.31 -25.80
CA PRO A 134 6.76 -19.57 -26.69
C PRO A 134 7.16 -18.21 -26.09
N GLU A 135 8.48 -18.00 -25.93
CA GLU A 135 9.05 -16.85 -25.21
C GLU A 135 8.55 -15.48 -25.71
N PRO A 136 8.49 -15.18 -27.03
CA PRO A 136 8.07 -13.85 -27.48
C PRO A 136 6.61 -13.51 -27.12
N ILE A 137 5.74 -14.52 -27.16
CA ILE A 137 4.32 -14.37 -26.81
C ILE A 137 4.18 -14.22 -25.29
N GLN A 138 4.87 -15.08 -24.54
CA GLN A 138 4.86 -15.04 -23.08
C GLN A 138 5.38 -13.70 -22.57
N GLN A 139 6.52 -13.23 -23.07
CA GLN A 139 7.11 -11.97 -22.64
C GLN A 139 6.24 -10.76 -22.99
N TRP A 140 5.60 -10.77 -24.18
CA TRP A 140 4.63 -9.73 -24.54
C TRP A 140 3.42 -9.74 -23.60
N LEU A 141 2.86 -10.91 -23.29
CA LEU A 141 1.74 -11.06 -22.36
C LEU A 141 2.11 -10.68 -20.92
N ILE A 142 3.36 -10.88 -20.50
CA ILE A 142 3.85 -10.45 -19.19
C ILE A 142 3.85 -8.93 -19.12
N SER A 143 4.42 -8.26 -20.11
CA SER A 143 4.69 -6.82 -20.03
C SER A 143 3.56 -5.94 -20.54
N ASN A 144 2.55 -6.49 -21.23
CA ASN A 144 1.47 -5.69 -21.83
C ASN A 144 0.11 -5.87 -21.15
N PRO A 145 -0.57 -4.76 -20.83
CA PRO A 145 -0.14 -3.37 -20.92
C PRO A 145 0.96 -3.03 -19.91
N ASN A 146 1.82 -2.08 -20.24
CA ASN A 146 2.83 -1.51 -19.33
C ASN A 146 2.49 -0.06 -18.95
N ARG A 147 3.00 0.37 -17.78
CA ARG A 147 2.85 1.74 -17.28
C ARG A 147 3.74 2.74 -18.01
N VAL A 148 3.25 3.97 -18.16
CA VAL A 148 3.87 5.03 -18.96
C VAL A 148 4.36 6.18 -18.08
N ASN A 149 5.61 6.59 -18.25
CA ASN A 149 6.07 7.92 -17.82
C ASN A 149 5.45 8.99 -18.73
N LEU A 150 4.61 9.84 -18.15
CA LEU A 150 3.77 10.81 -18.85
C LEU A 150 4.55 12.01 -19.41
N GLY A 151 5.77 12.24 -18.93
CA GLY A 151 6.61 13.34 -19.37
C GLY A 151 7.57 13.81 -18.29
N ARG A 152 8.17 14.98 -18.53
CA ARG A 152 8.91 15.71 -17.51
C ARG A 152 8.64 17.21 -17.58
N VAL A 153 8.67 17.89 -16.44
CA VAL A 153 8.52 19.35 -16.33
C VAL A 153 9.73 19.92 -15.58
N GLY A 154 10.46 20.85 -16.19
CA GLY A 154 11.71 21.38 -15.62
C GLY A 154 12.03 22.81 -16.02
N LEU A 155 13.13 23.35 -15.48
CA LEU A 155 13.61 24.69 -15.82
C LEU A 155 14.42 24.71 -17.12
N VAL A 156 14.33 25.81 -17.86
CA VAL A 156 15.24 26.16 -18.95
C VAL A 156 15.99 27.43 -18.57
N PHE A 157 17.31 27.34 -18.55
CA PHE A 157 18.18 28.50 -18.38
C PHE A 157 18.51 29.08 -19.76
N LEU A 158 18.40 30.40 -19.91
CA LEU A 158 18.55 31.11 -21.18
C LEU A 158 19.58 32.24 -21.06
N ASP A 159 20.22 32.60 -22.17
CA ASP A 159 21.22 33.68 -22.23
C ASP A 159 20.64 35.11 -22.23
N GLY A 160 19.31 35.24 -22.23
CA GLY A 160 18.57 36.52 -22.38
C GLY A 160 18.31 36.91 -23.83
N LYS A 161 18.83 36.16 -24.80
CA LYS A 161 18.55 36.28 -26.23
C LYS A 161 17.70 35.11 -26.76
N GLY A 162 17.27 34.22 -25.86
CA GLY A 162 16.44 33.05 -26.17
C GLY A 162 17.23 31.79 -26.48
N HIS A 163 18.56 31.77 -26.32
CA HIS A 163 19.33 30.53 -26.48
C HIS A 163 19.43 29.76 -25.17
N VAL A 164 19.24 28.43 -25.24
CA VAL A 164 19.38 27.52 -24.10
C VAL A 164 20.83 27.46 -23.63
N MET A 165 21.03 27.64 -22.33
CA MET A 165 22.29 27.42 -21.63
C MET A 165 22.33 26.00 -21.07
N ASN A 166 23.47 25.33 -21.23
CA ASN A 166 23.71 24.04 -20.57
C ASN A 166 24.21 24.30 -19.16
N VAL A 167 23.27 24.36 -18.20
CA VAL A 167 23.56 24.59 -16.79
C VAL A 167 23.58 23.27 -16.05
N THR A 168 24.57 23.07 -15.17
CA THR A 168 24.63 21.89 -14.28
C THR A 168 24.16 22.25 -12.87
N GLU A 169 23.86 21.24 -12.05
CA GLU A 169 23.40 21.46 -10.68
C GLU A 169 24.45 22.19 -9.82
N GLU A 170 25.73 21.93 -10.05
CA GLU A 170 26.85 22.55 -9.32
C GLU A 170 26.98 24.05 -9.56
N GLU A 171 26.42 24.55 -10.67
CA GLU A 171 26.39 25.98 -10.98
C GLU A 171 25.31 26.73 -10.17
N LEU A 172 24.41 26.00 -9.50
CA LEU A 172 23.43 26.57 -8.57
C LEU A 172 24.04 26.73 -7.17
N GLN A 173 23.94 27.94 -6.62
CA GLN A 173 24.44 28.26 -5.28
C GLN A 173 23.29 28.26 -4.26
N ASN A 174 23.61 28.10 -2.97
CA ASN A 174 22.64 28.21 -1.86
C ASN A 174 21.36 27.38 -2.03
N ARG A 175 21.49 26.20 -2.64
CA ARG A 175 20.40 25.25 -2.90
C ARG A 175 19.76 24.80 -1.59
N ARG A 176 18.43 24.87 -1.54
CA ARG A 176 17.61 24.31 -0.47
C ARG A 176 16.27 23.90 -1.03
N GLN A 177 15.83 22.69 -0.69
CA GLN A 177 14.50 22.17 -0.98
C GLN A 177 13.88 21.68 0.32
N VAL A 178 12.60 21.99 0.51
CA VAL A 178 11.80 21.50 1.64
C VAL A 178 10.44 21.05 1.12
N LEU A 179 9.99 19.87 1.53
CA LEU A 179 8.61 19.45 1.40
C LEU A 179 7.91 19.70 2.73
N ASP A 180 6.86 20.51 2.68
CA ASP A 180 5.98 20.67 3.83
C ASP A 180 4.91 19.58 3.80
N LEU A 181 5.04 18.59 4.67
CA LEU A 181 4.14 17.44 4.74
C LEU A 181 2.71 17.84 5.13
N TRP A 182 2.56 18.96 5.85
CA TRP A 182 1.24 19.43 6.29
C TRP A 182 0.42 20.02 5.14
N SER A 183 1.09 20.63 4.16
CA SER A 183 0.44 21.27 3.01
C SER A 183 0.63 20.50 1.69
N GLY A 184 1.58 19.58 1.61
CA GLY A 184 1.93 18.85 0.38
C GLY A 184 2.65 19.71 -0.66
N ILE A 185 3.36 20.75 -0.23
CA ILE A 185 4.01 21.71 -1.12
C ILE A 185 5.53 21.56 -1.02
N ILE A 186 6.19 21.42 -2.17
CA ILE A 186 7.64 21.55 -2.27
C ILE A 186 7.99 23.02 -2.50
N THR A 187 8.94 23.54 -1.72
CA THR A 187 9.57 24.84 -1.96
C THR A 187 11.07 24.66 -2.14
N SER A 188 11.57 25.05 -3.30
CA SER A 188 12.99 25.05 -3.65
C SER A 188 13.50 26.47 -3.85
N THR A 189 14.67 26.77 -3.29
CA THR A 189 15.38 28.04 -3.45
C THR A 189 16.83 27.81 -3.84
N PHE A 190 17.34 28.59 -4.77
CA PHE A 190 18.75 28.58 -5.16
C PHE A 190 19.12 29.91 -5.85
N ASP A 191 20.41 30.22 -5.92
CA ASP A 191 20.92 31.39 -6.63
C ASP A 191 21.54 30.96 -7.97
N PHE A 192 21.20 31.66 -9.04
CA PHE A 192 21.78 31.50 -10.36
C PHE A 192 22.11 32.87 -10.96
N ALA A 193 23.32 33.03 -11.51
CA ALA A 193 23.80 34.29 -12.08
C ALA A 193 23.62 35.53 -11.16
N GLY A 194 23.76 35.32 -9.84
CA GLY A 194 23.65 36.37 -8.81
C GLY A 194 22.21 36.76 -8.43
N GLU A 195 21.21 36.03 -8.92
CA GLU A 195 19.80 36.27 -8.64
C GLU A 195 19.17 35.04 -7.99
N GLN A 196 18.33 35.26 -6.98
CA GLN A 196 17.62 34.19 -6.32
C GLN A 196 16.47 33.69 -7.20
N VAL A 197 16.26 32.37 -7.19
CA VAL A 197 15.14 31.67 -7.79
C VAL A 197 14.39 30.93 -6.68
N THR A 198 13.08 31.14 -6.60
CA THR A 198 12.18 30.35 -5.76
C THR A 198 11.21 29.60 -6.67
N VAL A 199 11.06 28.30 -6.43
CA VAL A 199 10.10 27.44 -7.10
C VAL A 199 9.21 26.81 -6.04
N GLN A 200 7.89 26.99 -6.17
CA GLN A 200 6.92 26.22 -5.40
C GLN A 200 6.17 25.28 -6.31
N THR A 201 5.96 24.05 -5.85
CA THR A 201 5.26 23.02 -6.62
C THR A 201 4.26 22.28 -5.74
N ALA A 202 3.04 22.14 -6.24
CA ALA A 202 1.93 21.49 -5.55
C ALA A 202 1.16 20.57 -6.52
N CYS A 203 0.52 19.53 -5.98
CA CYS A 203 -0.33 18.63 -6.74
C CYS A 203 -1.78 18.84 -6.33
N SER A 204 -2.68 18.99 -7.31
CA SER A 204 -4.13 18.99 -7.06
C SER A 204 -4.54 17.65 -6.48
N GLN A 205 -5.50 17.69 -5.57
CA GLN A 205 -5.99 16.52 -4.85
C GLN A 205 -7.30 15.98 -5.44
N GLU A 206 -7.87 16.69 -6.41
CA GLU A 206 -9.07 16.32 -7.17
C GLU A 206 -8.74 15.86 -8.59
N ASP A 207 -7.69 16.42 -9.20
CA ASP A 207 -7.28 16.16 -10.58
C ASP A 207 -5.76 15.91 -10.69
N ASP A 208 -5.32 15.31 -11.79
CA ASP A 208 -3.91 15.01 -12.06
C ASP A 208 -3.18 16.22 -12.67
N VAL A 209 -2.99 17.24 -11.83
CA VAL A 209 -2.42 18.54 -12.18
C VAL A 209 -1.29 18.90 -11.22
N ILE A 210 -0.15 19.31 -11.77
CA ILE A 210 0.89 20.02 -11.01
C ILE A 210 0.76 21.53 -11.22
N ALA A 211 0.89 22.28 -10.14
CA ALA A 211 1.03 23.73 -10.17
C ALA A 211 2.48 24.11 -9.92
N VAL A 212 2.98 25.09 -10.66
CA VAL A 212 4.32 25.65 -10.51
C VAL A 212 4.20 27.16 -10.34
N LYS A 213 4.78 27.69 -9.26
CA LYS A 213 5.05 29.13 -9.08
C LYS A 213 6.54 29.35 -9.12
N LEU A 214 6.99 30.22 -10.03
CA LEU A 214 8.39 30.56 -10.25
C LEU A 214 8.58 32.05 -9.97
N ASP A 215 9.44 32.38 -9.02
CA ASP A 215 9.77 33.76 -8.65
C ASP A 215 11.28 34.01 -8.82
N SER A 216 11.62 34.91 -9.74
CA SER A 216 12.98 35.41 -9.95
C SER A 216 13.01 36.63 -10.88
N SER A 217 13.95 37.56 -10.66
CA SER A 217 14.20 38.65 -11.62
C SER A 217 14.72 38.16 -12.98
N LEU A 218 15.22 36.92 -13.05
CA LEU A 218 15.70 36.28 -14.29
C LEU A 218 14.60 36.06 -15.33
N ILE A 219 13.34 35.93 -14.89
CA ILE A 219 12.17 35.76 -15.77
C ILE A 219 12.02 36.99 -16.67
N GLY A 220 11.90 38.18 -16.07
CA GLY A 220 11.78 39.43 -16.82
C GLY A 220 13.01 39.79 -17.66
N LYS A 221 14.16 39.15 -17.40
CA LYS A 221 15.39 39.26 -18.20
C LYS A 221 15.45 38.25 -19.35
N GLY A 222 14.44 37.40 -19.52
CA GLY A 222 14.42 36.34 -20.53
C GLY A 222 15.48 35.26 -20.31
N LYS A 223 15.90 35.04 -19.06
CA LYS A 223 16.96 34.10 -18.67
C LYS A 223 16.46 32.81 -18.01
N LEU A 224 15.17 32.73 -17.74
CA LEU A 224 14.56 31.60 -17.07
C LEU A 224 13.18 31.32 -17.65
N ALA A 225 12.92 30.06 -17.97
CA ALA A 225 11.67 29.55 -18.55
C ALA A 225 11.40 28.13 -18.04
N LEU A 226 10.28 27.53 -18.45
CA LEU A 226 9.97 26.13 -18.19
C LEU A 226 10.08 25.30 -19.47
N PHE A 227 10.19 23.98 -19.33
CA PHE A 227 9.97 23.05 -20.43
C PHE A 227 9.05 21.91 -20.03
N VAL A 228 8.46 21.29 -21.05
CA VAL A 228 7.89 19.95 -20.99
C VAL A 228 8.55 19.06 -22.04
N ASP A 229 8.82 17.81 -21.70
CA ASP A 229 9.44 16.84 -22.60
C ASP A 229 8.84 15.44 -22.40
N PHE A 230 8.92 14.58 -23.40
CA PHE A 230 8.19 13.32 -23.43
C PHE A 230 9.12 12.15 -23.75
N PRO A 231 9.08 11.04 -22.99
CA PRO A 231 9.92 9.88 -23.24
C PRO A 231 9.25 8.84 -24.16
N TRP A 232 10.09 8.02 -24.78
CA TRP A 232 9.68 6.69 -25.25
C TRP A 232 9.53 5.75 -24.05
N ASN A 233 8.48 4.92 -24.03
CA ASN A 233 8.26 3.91 -23.00
C ASN A 233 7.98 2.57 -23.68
N ASP A 234 8.49 1.47 -23.15
CA ASP A 234 8.14 0.10 -23.54
C ASP A 234 8.22 -0.86 -22.35
N GLY A 235 7.60 -2.03 -22.48
CA GLY A 235 7.60 -3.08 -21.46
C GLY A 235 8.81 -4.01 -21.55
N SER A 236 9.92 -3.58 -22.16
CA SER A 236 11.09 -4.46 -22.38
C SER A 236 11.84 -4.78 -21.10
N GLN A 237 11.78 -3.90 -20.09
CA GLN A 237 12.50 -4.06 -18.83
C GLN A 237 11.57 -4.53 -17.71
N LYS A 238 12.01 -5.55 -16.97
CA LYS A 238 11.37 -5.99 -15.73
C LYS A 238 11.38 -4.89 -14.68
N PHE A 239 12.50 -4.17 -14.56
CA PHE A 239 12.66 -3.02 -13.67
C PHE A 239 13.18 -1.81 -14.47
N SER A 240 12.49 -0.68 -14.35
CA SER A 240 12.96 0.62 -14.86
C SER A 240 13.13 1.56 -13.67
N ALA A 241 14.31 1.53 -13.06
CA ALA A 241 14.68 2.32 -11.89
C ALA A 241 16.13 2.82 -12.02
N PRO A 242 16.48 4.01 -11.51
CA PRO A 242 15.60 4.98 -10.84
C PRO A 242 14.72 5.79 -11.81
N PHE A 243 14.93 5.68 -13.13
CA PHE A 243 14.20 6.43 -14.16
C PHE A 243 13.36 5.53 -15.05
N VAL A 244 12.25 6.08 -15.57
CA VAL A 244 11.31 5.37 -16.44
C VAL A 244 11.26 6.04 -17.80
N GLY A 245 11.43 5.24 -18.86
CA GLY A 245 11.41 5.69 -20.24
C GLY A 245 12.72 6.33 -20.72
N SER A 246 12.84 6.51 -22.03
CA SER A 246 14.01 7.06 -22.71
C SER A 246 13.72 8.42 -23.33
N PHE A 247 14.51 9.41 -22.95
CA PHE A 247 14.58 10.74 -23.58
C PHE A 247 15.73 10.84 -24.60
N ALA A 248 16.38 9.72 -24.92
CA ALA A 248 17.57 9.72 -25.78
C ALA A 248 17.22 10.07 -27.24
N PRO A 249 18.14 10.74 -27.99
CA PRO A 249 17.88 11.13 -29.37
C PRO A 249 17.53 9.97 -30.33
N ASN A 250 17.98 8.75 -30.03
CA ASN A 250 17.68 7.56 -30.85
C ASN A 250 16.27 6.99 -30.64
N THR A 251 15.53 7.45 -29.61
CA THR A 251 14.15 7.01 -29.35
C THR A 251 13.10 8.03 -29.75
N THR A 252 13.48 9.26 -30.12
CA THR A 252 12.51 10.35 -30.41
C THR A 252 11.59 10.06 -31.59
N SER A 253 12.03 9.26 -32.57
CA SER A 253 11.21 8.86 -33.72
C SER A 253 10.26 7.70 -33.45
N LEU A 254 10.35 7.05 -32.28
CA LEU A 254 9.50 5.91 -31.91
C LEU A 254 8.12 6.36 -31.39
N HIS A 255 7.99 7.62 -31.00
CA HIS A 255 6.75 8.23 -30.54
C HIS A 255 6.55 9.60 -31.19
N LYS A 256 5.34 10.13 -31.06
CA LYS A 256 4.99 11.42 -31.66
C LYS A 256 4.40 12.35 -30.61
N THR A 257 4.83 13.61 -30.66
CA THR A 257 4.13 14.69 -29.98
C THR A 257 3.50 15.66 -30.99
N THR A 258 2.36 16.27 -30.65
CA THR A 258 1.71 17.31 -31.47
C THR A 258 1.21 18.43 -30.56
N LEU A 259 1.54 19.69 -30.87
CA LEU A 259 1.09 20.86 -30.13
C LEU A 259 -0.17 21.44 -30.75
N ASN A 260 -1.24 21.54 -29.97
CA ASN A 260 -2.52 22.15 -30.30
C ASN A 260 -2.76 23.39 -29.42
N ARG A 261 -3.41 24.42 -29.97
CA ARG A 261 -3.69 25.70 -29.27
C ARG A 261 -5.18 26.09 -29.26
N ASP A 262 -6.06 25.19 -29.69
CA ASP A 262 -7.45 25.52 -30.00
C ASP A 262 -8.46 25.26 -28.84
N LYS A 263 -8.00 24.76 -27.69
CA LYS A 263 -8.86 24.34 -26.55
C LYS A 263 -8.51 24.99 -25.22
N ILE A 264 -7.22 25.16 -24.96
CA ILE A 264 -6.63 25.82 -23.80
C ILE A 264 -5.43 26.66 -24.30
N GLN A 265 -4.64 27.29 -23.43
CA GLN A 265 -3.46 28.06 -23.86
C GLN A 265 -2.46 27.19 -24.65
N ALA A 266 -2.20 25.96 -24.19
CA ALA A 266 -1.46 24.94 -24.95
C ALA A 266 -1.83 23.52 -24.54
N GLU A 267 -1.96 22.62 -25.50
CA GLU A 267 -2.17 21.18 -25.27
C GLU A 267 -1.23 20.38 -26.16
N ILE A 268 -0.55 19.38 -25.57
CA ILE A 268 0.36 18.49 -26.30
C ILE A 268 -0.22 17.08 -26.26
N GLU A 269 -0.40 16.50 -27.43
CA GLU A 269 -0.76 15.09 -27.60
C GLU A 269 0.53 14.26 -27.69
N HIS A 270 0.67 13.23 -26.87
CA HIS A 270 1.79 12.28 -26.91
C HIS A 270 1.28 10.89 -27.24
N THR A 271 1.61 10.41 -28.45
CA THR A 271 1.20 9.10 -28.95
C THR A 271 2.35 8.10 -28.86
N LEU A 272 2.11 6.99 -28.17
CA LEU A 272 2.96 5.81 -28.02
C LEU A 272 2.24 4.61 -28.63
N VAL A 273 2.71 4.14 -29.79
CA VAL A 273 2.05 3.06 -30.56
C VAL A 273 0.59 3.42 -30.87
N ASN A 274 -0.38 2.84 -30.16
CA ASN A 274 -1.82 3.04 -30.35
C ASN A 274 -2.47 3.86 -29.22
N SER A 275 -1.70 4.26 -28.21
CA SER A 275 -2.19 4.98 -27.03
C SER A 275 -1.78 6.44 -27.10
N THR A 276 -2.69 7.36 -26.77
CA THR A 276 -2.44 8.80 -26.77
C THR A 276 -2.77 9.40 -25.43
N PHE A 277 -1.85 10.21 -24.92
CA PHE A 277 -1.98 10.96 -23.67
C PHE A 277 -1.90 12.45 -23.96
N PHE A 278 -2.47 13.26 -23.07
CA PHE A 278 -2.61 14.70 -23.23
C PHE A 278 -1.95 15.43 -22.07
N THR A 279 -1.19 16.48 -22.40
CA THR A 279 -0.62 17.42 -21.43
C THR A 279 -1.15 18.82 -21.73
N SER A 280 -1.98 19.36 -20.85
CA SER A 280 -2.62 20.68 -21.00
C SER A 280 -1.96 21.69 -20.07
N ILE A 281 -1.67 22.89 -20.57
CA ILE A 281 -0.92 23.94 -19.86
C ILE A 281 -1.71 25.25 -19.91
N ALA A 282 -1.85 25.91 -18.76
CA ALA A 282 -2.49 27.21 -18.61
C ALA A 282 -2.04 27.91 -17.32
N GLY A 283 -2.17 29.22 -17.29
CA GLY A 283 -1.79 30.05 -16.16
C GLY A 283 -1.51 31.46 -16.63
N ASP A 284 -0.43 32.06 -16.13
CA ASP A 284 0.07 33.34 -16.61
C ASP A 284 0.36 33.29 -18.12
N PRO A 285 0.24 34.41 -18.85
CA PRO A 285 0.47 34.43 -20.29
C PRO A 285 1.87 33.93 -20.68
N PHE A 286 1.94 32.94 -21.57
CA PHE A 286 3.20 32.39 -22.09
C PHE A 286 3.17 32.17 -23.61
N SER A 287 4.36 31.98 -24.17
CA SER A 287 4.55 31.43 -25.51
C SER A 287 5.16 30.03 -25.40
N ILE A 288 4.75 29.13 -26.26
CA ILE A 288 5.26 27.75 -26.29
C ILE A 288 5.74 27.40 -27.70
N HIS A 289 6.91 26.78 -27.80
CA HIS A 289 7.47 26.32 -29.06
C HIS A 289 8.20 24.99 -28.88
N ARG A 290 8.22 24.19 -29.95
CA ARG A 290 9.01 22.97 -30.00
C ARG A 290 10.48 23.34 -30.22
N ASP A 291 11.38 22.72 -29.47
CA ASP A 291 12.82 23.05 -29.50
C ASP A 291 13.46 22.74 -30.87
N SER A 292 13.01 21.68 -31.55
CA SER A 292 13.39 21.35 -32.93
C SER A 292 12.34 20.45 -33.59
N PRO A 293 12.31 20.31 -34.93
CA PRO A 293 11.33 19.43 -35.61
C PRO A 293 11.35 17.96 -35.14
N SER A 294 12.53 17.45 -34.77
CA SER A 294 12.74 16.06 -34.33
C SER A 294 12.73 15.90 -32.80
N ALA A 295 12.66 16.99 -32.04
CA ALA A 295 12.54 16.93 -30.59
C ALA A 295 11.10 16.64 -30.17
N ASN A 296 10.96 15.99 -29.03
CA ASN A 296 9.70 15.89 -28.31
C ASN A 296 9.63 16.86 -27.11
N ARG A 297 10.56 17.82 -27.04
CA ARG A 297 10.62 18.86 -26.01
C ARG A 297 10.03 20.19 -26.49
N TYR A 298 9.35 20.88 -25.57
CA TYR A 298 8.76 22.19 -25.77
C TYR A 298 9.20 23.16 -24.67
N THR A 299 9.63 24.35 -25.07
CA THR A 299 9.97 25.44 -24.17
C THR A 299 8.78 26.37 -23.98
N ILE A 300 8.46 26.67 -22.72
CA ILE A 300 7.36 27.52 -22.25
C ILE A 300 7.97 28.80 -21.69
N SER A 301 7.94 29.87 -22.47
CA SER A 301 8.54 31.15 -22.14
C SER A 301 7.46 32.14 -21.66
N PRO A 302 7.59 32.71 -20.45
CA PRO A 302 6.68 33.74 -19.96
C PRO A 302 6.61 34.93 -20.93
N SER A 303 5.40 35.44 -21.18
CA SER A 303 5.20 36.57 -22.11
C SER A 303 5.37 37.93 -21.45
N SER A 304 5.28 38.01 -20.12
CA SER A 304 5.44 39.23 -19.34
C SER A 304 6.89 39.42 -18.88
N THR A 305 7.30 40.67 -18.69
CA THR A 305 8.59 41.03 -18.07
C THR A 305 8.52 41.02 -16.54
N THR A 306 7.63 40.22 -15.95
CA THR A 306 7.42 40.13 -14.51
C THR A 306 8.52 39.30 -13.84
N SER A 307 8.63 39.41 -12.53
CA SER A 307 9.52 38.58 -11.71
C SER A 307 8.85 37.30 -11.20
N SER A 308 7.59 37.07 -11.56
CA SER A 308 6.80 35.91 -11.18
C SER A 308 6.18 35.27 -12.42
N PHE A 309 6.05 33.95 -12.41
CA PHE A 309 5.38 33.16 -13.44
C PHE A 309 4.74 31.91 -12.84
N SER A 310 3.46 31.71 -13.11
CA SER A 310 2.66 30.63 -12.53
C SER A 310 1.91 29.84 -13.59
N VAL A 311 2.01 28.52 -13.56
CA VAL A 311 1.30 27.63 -14.50
C VAL A 311 0.80 26.35 -13.83
N ASN A 312 -0.32 25.85 -14.33
CA ASN A 312 -0.78 24.48 -14.14
C ASN A 312 -0.35 23.64 -15.36
N VAL A 313 0.09 22.41 -15.10
CA VAL A 313 0.36 21.37 -16.09
C VAL A 313 -0.48 20.15 -15.72
N ALA A 314 -1.51 19.87 -16.51
CA ALA A 314 -2.42 18.76 -16.31
C ALA A 314 -2.09 17.60 -17.24
N PHE A 315 -2.28 16.37 -16.77
CA PHE A 315 -2.12 15.14 -17.55
C PHE A 315 -3.45 14.39 -17.66
N GLY A 316 -3.69 13.70 -18.77
CA GLY A 316 -4.92 12.93 -18.94
C GLY A 316 -4.97 12.03 -20.17
N LYS A 317 -6.03 11.22 -20.26
CA LYS A 317 -6.36 10.37 -21.43
C LYS A 317 -7.19 11.08 -22.50
N SER A 318 -7.62 12.31 -22.24
CA SER A 318 -8.48 13.06 -23.14
C SER A 318 -8.12 14.55 -23.08
N THR A 319 -8.50 15.27 -24.15
CA THR A 319 -8.28 16.72 -24.23
C THR A 319 -9.07 17.45 -23.16
N ARG A 320 -8.47 18.49 -22.57
CA ARG A 320 -9.10 19.27 -21.50
C ARG A 320 -9.57 20.64 -22.02
N PRO A 321 -10.85 21.00 -21.84
CA PRO A 321 -11.38 22.28 -22.35
C PRO A 321 -11.04 23.49 -21.47
N SER A 322 -10.74 23.29 -20.19
CA SER A 322 -10.43 24.37 -19.24
C SER A 322 -9.64 23.84 -18.04
N MET A 323 -8.92 24.74 -17.37
CA MET A 323 -8.23 24.44 -16.11
C MET A 323 -8.56 25.48 -15.05
N SER A 324 -8.59 25.04 -13.80
CA SER A 324 -8.71 25.93 -12.65
C SER A 324 -7.49 26.85 -12.55
N PRO A 325 -7.64 28.03 -11.92
CA PRO A 325 -6.53 28.88 -11.52
C PRO A 325 -5.41 28.13 -10.79
N VAL A 326 -4.18 28.62 -10.90
CA VAL A 326 -3.00 28.00 -10.27
C VAL A 326 -3.13 27.98 -8.74
N ASP A 327 -3.67 29.03 -8.14
CA ASP A 327 -3.87 29.14 -6.70
C ASP A 327 -4.85 28.10 -6.12
N ASP A 328 -5.81 27.63 -6.95
CA ASP A 328 -6.75 26.59 -6.52
C ASP A 328 -6.05 25.26 -6.31
N THR A 329 -5.04 24.93 -7.13
CA THR A 329 -4.22 23.72 -6.97
C THR A 329 -3.44 23.74 -5.65
N PHE A 330 -2.84 24.89 -5.30
CA PHE A 330 -2.16 25.04 -4.01
C PHE A 330 -3.13 24.92 -2.83
N SER A 331 -4.29 25.59 -2.93
CA SER A 331 -5.33 25.56 -1.89
C SER A 331 -5.90 24.15 -1.68
N SER A 332 -6.11 23.41 -2.78
CA SER A 332 -6.52 22.01 -2.78
C SER A 332 -5.53 21.11 -2.04
N SER A 333 -4.23 21.26 -2.36
CA SER A 333 -3.15 20.53 -1.69
C SER A 333 -3.16 20.79 -0.18
N GLU A 334 -3.11 22.07 0.22
CA GLU A 334 -3.04 22.46 1.62
C GLU A 334 -4.27 22.00 2.41
N THR A 335 -5.46 22.19 1.86
CA THR A 335 -6.72 21.81 2.51
C THR A 335 -6.80 20.30 2.71
N THR A 336 -6.44 19.52 1.68
CA THR A 336 -6.58 18.06 1.76
C THR A 336 -5.52 17.44 2.65
N TRP A 337 -4.26 17.89 2.59
CA TRP A 337 -3.19 17.36 3.44
C TRP A 337 -3.41 17.72 4.91
N SER A 338 -3.78 18.97 5.21
CA SER A 338 -4.10 19.36 6.58
C SER A 338 -5.31 18.59 7.12
N ALA A 339 -6.33 18.33 6.30
CA ALA A 339 -7.46 17.48 6.66
C ALA A 339 -7.05 16.02 6.88
N TYR A 340 -6.20 15.46 6.01
CA TYR A 340 -5.68 14.09 6.15
C TYR A 340 -5.01 13.91 7.51
N TRP A 341 -4.08 14.79 7.88
CA TRP A 341 -3.39 14.71 9.18
C TRP A 341 -4.32 14.97 10.37
N SER A 342 -5.30 15.86 10.21
CA SER A 342 -6.19 16.26 11.30
C SER A 342 -7.29 15.24 11.62
N ASN A 343 -7.71 14.47 10.61
CA ASN A 343 -8.92 13.63 10.69
C ASN A 343 -8.64 12.12 10.66
N SER A 344 -7.47 11.68 10.21
CA SER A 344 -7.08 10.26 10.21
C SER A 344 -6.66 9.77 11.60
N GLY A 345 -6.48 8.46 11.74
CA GLY A 345 -5.81 7.85 12.88
C GLY A 345 -4.40 8.40 13.06
N PHE A 346 -3.94 8.53 14.30
CA PHE A 346 -2.62 9.07 14.60
C PHE A 346 -2.00 8.39 15.81
N VAL A 347 -0.69 8.12 15.72
CA VAL A 347 0.12 7.60 16.82
C VAL A 347 1.28 8.56 17.08
N ASP A 348 1.45 8.93 18.35
CA ASP A 348 2.59 9.65 18.89
C ASP A 348 3.37 8.70 19.79
N VAL A 349 4.55 8.31 19.33
CA VAL A 349 5.49 7.47 20.07
C VAL A 349 6.66 8.27 20.65
N MET A 350 6.71 9.59 20.44
CA MET A 350 7.91 10.40 20.66
C MET A 350 7.75 11.45 21.77
N THR A 351 6.64 12.19 21.82
CA THR A 351 6.57 13.47 22.57
C THR A 351 6.89 13.33 24.06
N GLU A 352 6.50 12.23 24.69
CA GLU A 352 6.72 11.95 26.12
C GLU A 352 7.61 10.73 26.37
N SER A 353 8.10 10.09 25.30
CA SER A 353 9.01 8.95 25.40
C SER A 353 10.41 9.41 25.79
N THR A 354 11.11 8.57 26.55
CA THR A 354 12.50 8.78 26.96
C THR A 354 13.47 7.84 26.25
N ASP A 355 12.96 6.82 25.54
CA ASP A 355 13.75 5.98 24.67
C ASP A 355 14.31 6.79 23.49
N VAL A 356 15.62 6.71 23.28
CA VAL A 356 16.34 7.46 22.23
C VAL A 356 15.92 7.05 20.81
N ARG A 357 15.31 5.87 20.66
CA ARG A 357 14.81 5.34 19.39
C ARG A 357 13.50 5.96 18.93
N ALA A 358 12.78 6.63 19.84
CA ALA A 358 11.42 7.10 19.61
C ALA A 358 11.30 8.10 18.44
N GLU A 359 12.28 9.00 18.29
CA GLU A 359 12.29 9.98 17.21
C GLU A 359 12.45 9.34 15.83
N GLU A 360 13.33 8.34 15.69
CA GLU A 360 13.51 7.61 14.43
C GLU A 360 12.27 6.79 14.07
N LEU A 361 11.64 6.12 15.04
CA LEU A 361 10.39 5.40 14.77
C LEU A 361 9.28 6.37 14.34
N GLN A 362 9.13 7.51 15.01
CA GLN A 362 8.16 8.53 14.63
C GLN A 362 8.45 9.12 13.24
N ARG A 363 9.73 9.32 12.88
CA ARG A 363 10.14 9.74 11.53
C ARG A 363 9.66 8.76 10.48
N ARG A 364 9.94 7.46 10.65
CA ARG A 364 9.50 6.40 9.72
C ARG A 364 7.98 6.37 9.60
N ILE A 365 7.25 6.44 10.72
CA ILE A 365 5.78 6.49 10.73
C ILE A 365 5.25 7.66 9.89
N ILE A 366 5.72 8.89 10.15
CA ILE A 366 5.19 10.09 9.47
C ILE A 366 5.53 10.07 7.98
N LEU A 367 6.77 9.75 7.61
CA LEU A 367 7.19 9.75 6.21
C LEU A 367 6.54 8.60 5.43
N SER A 368 6.44 7.39 5.99
CA SER A 368 5.70 6.28 5.37
C SER A 368 4.25 6.68 5.15
N ARG A 369 3.55 7.26 6.13
CA ARG A 369 2.15 7.70 5.95
C ARG A 369 1.98 8.68 4.79
N TYR A 370 2.87 9.66 4.68
CA TYR A 370 2.85 10.62 3.56
C TYR A 370 3.07 9.90 2.22
N LEU A 371 4.13 9.10 2.11
CA LEU A 371 4.50 8.42 0.87
C LEU A 371 3.48 7.38 0.42
N MET A 372 2.91 6.61 1.35
CA MET A 372 1.84 5.66 1.06
C MET A 372 0.62 6.37 0.47
N ARG A 373 0.24 7.56 0.98
CA ARG A 373 -0.86 8.32 0.38
C ARG A 373 -0.52 8.85 -1.03
N VAL A 374 0.73 9.26 -1.27
CA VAL A 374 1.17 9.72 -2.60
C VAL A 374 1.20 8.59 -3.62
N ASN A 375 1.69 7.41 -3.23
CA ASN A 375 2.05 6.33 -4.16
C ASN A 375 1.06 5.16 -4.19
N GLU A 376 0.27 4.95 -3.13
CA GLU A 376 -0.41 3.68 -2.84
C GLU A 376 -1.92 3.85 -2.59
N ALA A 377 -2.46 5.06 -2.78
CA ALA A 377 -3.86 5.40 -2.50
C ALA A 377 -4.65 5.78 -3.78
N GLY A 378 -4.38 5.08 -4.89
CA GLY A 378 -5.06 5.28 -6.17
C GLY A 378 -6.30 4.41 -6.35
N ASP A 379 -6.93 4.55 -7.52
CA ASP A 379 -8.12 3.79 -7.92
C ASP A 379 -7.78 2.34 -8.35
N LEU A 380 -6.51 2.06 -8.61
CA LEU A 380 -6.02 0.71 -8.90
C LEU A 380 -5.02 0.28 -7.83
N PRO A 381 -4.84 -1.05 -7.63
CA PRO A 381 -3.82 -1.52 -6.72
C PRO A 381 -2.46 -0.93 -7.11
N PRO A 382 -1.61 -0.61 -6.14
CA PRO A 382 -0.28 -0.15 -6.45
C PRO A 382 0.62 -1.30 -6.95
N GLN A 383 1.72 -0.91 -7.59
CA GLN A 383 2.87 -1.80 -7.81
C GLN A 383 3.87 -1.62 -6.66
N GLU A 384 4.85 -2.52 -6.56
CA GLU A 384 5.77 -2.55 -5.42
C GLU A 384 6.62 -1.28 -5.22
N SER A 385 6.89 -0.53 -6.29
CA SER A 385 7.61 0.75 -6.25
C SER A 385 6.69 1.98 -6.39
N GLY A 386 5.37 1.78 -6.23
CA GLY A 386 4.38 2.85 -6.21
C GLY A 386 4.31 3.65 -7.51
N LEU A 387 4.31 4.97 -7.41
CA LEU A 387 4.36 5.90 -8.54
C LEU A 387 5.74 6.56 -8.67
N VAL A 388 6.80 5.93 -8.16
CA VAL A 388 8.19 6.43 -8.25
C VAL A 388 8.88 5.97 -9.52
N ASN A 389 8.85 4.65 -9.78
CA ASN A 389 9.47 4.00 -10.92
C ASN A 389 8.75 2.68 -11.23
N ASN A 390 9.07 1.96 -12.30
CA ASN A 390 8.38 0.71 -12.64
C ASN A 390 9.17 -0.51 -12.15
N GLY A 391 8.66 -1.20 -11.14
CA GLY A 391 9.08 -2.56 -10.75
C GLY A 391 8.12 -3.60 -11.31
N TRP A 392 8.63 -4.77 -11.69
CA TRP A 392 7.83 -5.86 -12.25
C TRP A 392 6.92 -5.42 -13.40
N TYR A 393 7.49 -4.71 -14.38
CA TYR A 393 6.78 -4.14 -15.52
C TYR A 393 5.70 -3.10 -15.16
N GLY A 394 5.68 -2.60 -13.92
CA GLY A 394 4.68 -1.68 -13.38
C GLY A 394 3.37 -2.36 -12.95
N LYS A 395 3.36 -3.69 -12.87
CA LYS A 395 2.18 -4.52 -12.63
C LYS A 395 1.77 -4.56 -11.15
N PHE A 396 0.51 -4.90 -10.92
CA PHE A 396 0.01 -5.16 -9.57
C PHE A 396 0.50 -6.52 -9.13
N HIS A 397 1.02 -6.57 -7.92
CA HIS A 397 1.31 -7.77 -7.17
C HIS A 397 0.20 -7.88 -6.11
N MET A 398 -0.80 -8.73 -6.35
CA MET A 398 -2.03 -8.84 -5.54
C MET A 398 -1.84 -9.57 -4.20
N GLU A 399 -0.81 -10.41 -4.12
CA GLU A 399 -0.21 -10.93 -2.90
C GLU A 399 0.36 -9.78 -2.04
N MET A 400 1.01 -8.79 -2.66
CA MET A 400 1.55 -7.64 -1.95
C MET A 400 0.49 -6.60 -1.62
N TYR A 401 -0.69 -6.62 -2.25
CA TYR A 401 -1.73 -5.62 -2.03
C TYR A 401 -2.15 -5.52 -0.55
N PHE A 402 -2.14 -6.65 0.18
CA PHE A 402 -2.33 -6.66 1.63
C PHE A 402 -1.34 -5.73 2.34
N TRP A 403 -0.05 -5.88 2.06
CA TRP A 403 1.03 -5.10 2.66
C TRP A 403 0.97 -3.64 2.23
N HIS A 404 0.56 -3.38 0.99
CA HIS A 404 0.42 -2.03 0.46
C HIS A 404 -0.72 -1.24 1.10
N SER A 405 -1.88 -1.83 1.35
CA SER A 405 -3.09 -1.02 1.54
C SER A 405 -3.85 -1.29 2.82
N LEU A 406 -3.67 -2.44 3.48
CA LEU A 406 -4.50 -2.78 4.63
C LEU A 406 -4.35 -1.79 5.80
N HIS A 407 -3.17 -1.21 5.96
CA HIS A 407 -2.91 -0.22 7.01
C HIS A 407 -3.86 0.98 6.93
N PHE A 408 -4.38 1.36 5.75
CA PHE A 408 -5.32 2.48 5.64
C PHE A 408 -6.59 2.28 6.48
N ALA A 409 -7.11 1.06 6.60
CA ALA A 409 -8.23 0.78 7.51
C ALA A 409 -7.86 1.09 8.96
N LEU A 410 -6.65 0.73 9.38
CA LEU A 410 -6.18 0.86 10.77
C LEU A 410 -5.91 2.30 11.19
N TYR A 411 -5.57 3.17 10.25
CA TYR A 411 -5.41 4.60 10.46
C TYR A 411 -6.67 5.39 10.09
N SER A 412 -7.85 4.75 10.11
CA SER A 412 -9.15 5.39 9.81
C SER A 412 -9.17 6.17 8.49
N ASN A 413 -8.52 5.63 7.47
CA ASN A 413 -8.51 6.13 6.09
C ASN A 413 -9.26 5.17 5.18
N LEU A 414 -10.49 4.81 5.58
CA LEU A 414 -11.32 3.90 4.79
C LEU A 414 -11.63 4.46 3.40
N ASP A 415 -11.71 5.78 3.26
CA ASP A 415 -11.86 6.46 1.98
C ASP A 415 -10.70 6.14 1.02
N LEU A 416 -9.45 6.13 1.51
CA LEU A 416 -8.27 5.80 0.71
C LEU A 416 -8.21 4.32 0.37
N LEU A 417 -8.45 3.44 1.35
CA LEU A 417 -8.50 1.99 1.11
C LEU A 417 -9.57 1.65 0.05
N SER A 418 -10.75 2.27 0.16
CA SER A 418 -11.89 1.96 -0.70
C SER A 418 -11.72 2.44 -2.14
N ARG A 419 -10.77 3.34 -2.44
CA ARG A 419 -10.54 3.83 -3.81
C ARG A 419 -10.33 2.68 -4.80
N SER A 420 -9.50 1.70 -4.42
CA SER A 420 -9.28 0.52 -5.25
C SER A 420 -10.01 -0.73 -4.72
N SER A 421 -9.93 -1.01 -3.41
CA SER A 421 -10.43 -2.28 -2.86
C SER A 421 -11.95 -2.48 -3.01
N SER A 422 -12.74 -1.40 -3.11
CA SER A 422 -14.19 -1.49 -3.23
C SER A 422 -14.69 -2.04 -4.56
N HIS A 423 -13.87 -2.01 -5.62
CA HIS A 423 -14.28 -2.45 -6.95
C HIS A 423 -13.30 -3.42 -7.61
N ILE A 424 -12.00 -3.43 -7.28
CA ILE A 424 -11.00 -4.19 -8.05
C ILE A 424 -11.31 -5.70 -8.13
N TYR A 425 -11.75 -6.30 -7.01
CA TYR A 425 -12.13 -7.70 -6.99
C TYR A 425 -13.43 -7.97 -7.75
N ALA A 426 -14.37 -7.01 -7.77
CA ALA A 426 -15.57 -7.11 -8.60
C ALA A 426 -15.22 -7.04 -10.10
N ASP A 427 -14.34 -6.13 -10.48
CA ASP A 427 -13.86 -5.96 -11.85
C ASP A 427 -13.13 -7.22 -12.35
N PHE A 428 -12.31 -7.83 -11.49
CA PHE A 428 -11.55 -9.03 -11.81
C PHE A 428 -12.33 -10.34 -11.65
N LEU A 429 -13.57 -10.30 -11.14
CA LEU A 429 -14.32 -11.51 -10.82
C LEU A 429 -14.52 -12.41 -12.05
N SER A 430 -14.85 -11.81 -13.20
CA SER A 430 -15.12 -12.56 -14.43
C SER A 430 -13.87 -13.24 -14.98
N SER A 431 -12.72 -12.55 -14.99
CA SER A 431 -11.45 -13.13 -15.43
C SER A 431 -10.96 -14.20 -14.45
N SER A 432 -11.11 -13.97 -13.14
CA SER A 432 -10.71 -14.90 -12.08
C SER A 432 -11.54 -16.20 -12.10
N ILE A 433 -12.85 -16.11 -12.40
CA ILE A 433 -13.71 -17.29 -12.66
C ILE A 433 -13.25 -18.02 -13.93
N ALA A 434 -12.91 -17.28 -15.00
CA ALA A 434 -12.45 -17.89 -16.24
C ALA A 434 -11.10 -18.62 -16.06
N SER A 435 -10.14 -18.03 -15.33
CA SER A 435 -8.87 -18.68 -14.97
C SER A 435 -9.11 -19.95 -14.16
N ALA A 436 -9.96 -19.90 -13.13
CA ALA A 436 -10.28 -21.08 -12.34
C ALA A 436 -10.99 -22.17 -13.15
N GLN A 437 -12.09 -21.85 -13.83
CA GLN A 437 -13.02 -22.86 -14.34
C GLN A 437 -12.78 -23.23 -15.80
N LYS A 438 -12.24 -22.32 -16.63
CA LYS A 438 -12.02 -22.56 -18.06
C LYS A 438 -10.58 -22.93 -18.37
N GLN A 439 -9.62 -22.16 -17.86
CA GLN A 439 -8.20 -22.43 -18.05
C GLN A 439 -7.80 -23.65 -17.21
N GLN A 440 -8.01 -23.59 -15.90
CA GLN A 440 -7.54 -24.65 -15.01
C GLN A 440 -8.52 -25.82 -14.92
N GLY A 441 -9.83 -25.58 -15.04
CA GLY A 441 -10.87 -26.62 -15.03
C GLY A 441 -11.48 -26.93 -13.65
N TRP A 442 -11.34 -26.03 -12.68
CA TRP A 442 -11.94 -26.19 -11.35
C TRP A 442 -13.47 -26.13 -11.43
N SER A 443 -14.15 -26.84 -10.53
CA SER A 443 -15.61 -26.98 -10.58
C SER A 443 -16.38 -25.72 -10.20
N ALA A 444 -15.76 -24.81 -9.44
CA ALA A 444 -16.41 -23.61 -8.93
C ALA A 444 -15.38 -22.55 -8.52
N GLY A 445 -15.89 -21.34 -8.29
CA GLY A 445 -15.16 -20.24 -7.67
C GLY A 445 -14.31 -19.41 -8.62
N ALA A 446 -13.67 -18.40 -8.03
CA ALA A 446 -12.75 -17.45 -8.66
C ALA A 446 -11.34 -17.65 -8.10
N ARG A 447 -10.34 -17.73 -8.99
CA ARG A 447 -8.92 -17.72 -8.64
C ARG A 447 -8.33 -16.35 -8.96
N TRP A 448 -7.89 -15.63 -7.94
CA TRP A 448 -7.34 -14.29 -8.08
C TRP A 448 -5.92 -14.32 -8.66
N PRO A 449 -5.51 -13.34 -9.48
CA PRO A 449 -4.18 -13.35 -10.07
C PRO A 449 -3.11 -12.90 -9.07
N LYS A 450 -1.90 -13.50 -9.12
CA LYS A 450 -0.71 -13.02 -8.38
C LYS A 450 -0.19 -11.71 -8.97
N MET A 451 0.24 -11.72 -10.23
CA MET A 451 0.69 -10.53 -10.96
C MET A 451 -0.33 -10.17 -12.05
N THR A 452 -0.80 -8.93 -12.09
CA THR A 452 -1.84 -8.49 -13.05
C THR A 452 -1.78 -6.99 -13.35
N ASP A 453 -2.76 -6.50 -14.11
CA ASP A 453 -2.91 -5.14 -14.58
C ASP A 453 -4.40 -4.75 -14.61
N PRO A 454 -4.78 -3.53 -15.06
CA PRO A 454 -6.18 -3.08 -15.02
C PRO A 454 -7.17 -4.00 -15.75
N GLN A 455 -6.73 -4.93 -16.60
CA GLN A 455 -7.61 -5.91 -17.26
C GLN A 455 -7.92 -7.14 -16.41
N GLY A 456 -7.24 -7.35 -15.28
CA GLY A 456 -7.49 -8.48 -14.38
C GLY A 456 -7.08 -9.85 -14.91
N ARG A 457 -6.28 -9.90 -15.98
CA ARG A 457 -5.69 -11.13 -16.51
C ARG A 457 -4.41 -11.45 -15.73
N MET A 458 -4.22 -12.71 -15.36
CA MET A 458 -2.95 -13.17 -14.79
C MET A 458 -1.83 -12.99 -15.82
N ALA A 459 -0.74 -12.36 -15.41
CA ALA A 459 0.45 -12.29 -16.24
C ALA A 459 1.17 -13.66 -16.22
N PRO A 460 1.52 -14.23 -17.39
CA PRO A 460 2.19 -15.51 -17.49
C PRO A 460 3.43 -15.61 -16.59
N GLY A 461 3.70 -16.78 -16.04
CA GLY A 461 4.87 -17.03 -15.19
C GLY A 461 4.61 -18.12 -14.16
N GLU A 462 5.63 -18.93 -13.89
CA GLU A 462 5.48 -20.12 -13.03
C GLU A 462 5.05 -19.75 -11.61
N ILE A 463 5.75 -18.80 -10.96
CA ILE A 463 5.34 -18.29 -9.64
C ILE A 463 3.94 -17.66 -9.71
N ASN A 464 3.66 -16.84 -10.73
CA ASN A 464 2.35 -16.19 -10.87
C ASN A 464 1.20 -17.20 -10.95
N GLU A 465 1.46 -18.36 -11.56
CA GLU A 465 0.49 -19.41 -11.82
C GLU A 465 0.42 -20.47 -10.73
N LEU A 466 1.42 -20.59 -9.84
CA LEU A 466 1.47 -21.64 -8.82
C LEU A 466 1.44 -21.10 -7.37
N LEU A 467 1.55 -19.79 -7.16
CA LEU A 467 1.32 -19.15 -5.85
C LEU A 467 -0.19 -19.07 -5.55
N ILE A 468 -0.55 -19.17 -4.27
CA ILE A 468 -1.96 -19.20 -3.83
C ILE A 468 -2.27 -18.44 -2.53
N TRP A 469 -1.31 -17.81 -1.86
CA TRP A 469 -1.58 -17.21 -0.53
C TRP A 469 -2.39 -15.91 -0.63
N GLU A 470 -2.37 -15.24 -1.78
CA GLU A 470 -3.19 -14.06 -2.09
C GLU A 470 -4.69 -14.36 -2.17
N GLN A 471 -5.05 -15.64 -2.29
CA GLN A 471 -6.44 -16.06 -2.52
C GLN A 471 -7.35 -15.72 -1.34
N VAL A 472 -6.80 -15.58 -0.13
CA VAL A 472 -7.55 -15.21 1.08
C VAL A 472 -7.76 -13.68 1.19
N HIS A 473 -6.98 -12.87 0.47
CA HIS A 473 -6.95 -11.40 0.62
C HIS A 473 -8.30 -10.71 0.41
N PRO A 474 -9.12 -11.03 -0.60
CA PRO A 474 -10.42 -10.37 -0.74
C PRO A 474 -11.32 -10.52 0.49
N ILE A 475 -11.25 -11.67 1.18
CA ILE A 475 -12.02 -11.92 2.41
C ILE A 475 -11.48 -11.06 3.56
N VAL A 476 -10.15 -10.92 3.66
CA VAL A 476 -9.50 -10.06 4.66
C VAL A 476 -9.81 -8.59 4.42
N PHE A 477 -9.71 -8.09 3.19
CA PHE A 477 -10.07 -6.72 2.86
C PHE A 477 -11.54 -6.43 3.19
N ALA A 478 -12.46 -7.34 2.84
CA ALA A 478 -13.86 -7.21 3.19
C ALA A 478 -14.07 -7.08 4.70
N GLU A 479 -13.38 -7.89 5.51
CA GLU A 479 -13.45 -7.82 6.97
C GLU A 479 -12.96 -6.48 7.51
N TYR A 480 -11.81 -5.99 7.05
CA TYR A 480 -11.29 -4.70 7.53
C TYR A 480 -12.16 -3.51 7.09
N ILE A 481 -12.73 -3.55 5.88
CA ILE A 481 -13.71 -2.55 5.43
C ILE A 481 -14.97 -2.60 6.28
N TYR A 482 -15.50 -3.80 6.55
CA TYR A 482 -16.66 -3.98 7.43
C TYR A 482 -16.39 -3.46 8.86
N ARG A 483 -15.22 -3.77 9.41
CA ARG A 483 -14.79 -3.31 10.75
C ARG A 483 -14.61 -1.80 10.84
N ALA A 484 -14.05 -1.19 9.79
CA ALA A 484 -13.82 0.25 9.71
C ALA A 484 -15.09 1.06 9.40
N THR A 485 -16.14 0.40 8.91
CA THR A 485 -17.43 1.05 8.64
C THR A 485 -18.22 1.20 9.95
N GLU A 486 -18.46 2.42 10.40
CA GLU A 486 -19.17 2.66 11.68
C GLU A 486 -20.71 2.56 11.54
N ASP A 487 -21.26 3.10 10.46
CA ASP A 487 -22.72 3.15 10.25
C ASP A 487 -23.30 1.77 9.92
N GLU A 488 -24.31 1.35 10.69
CA GLU A 488 -24.92 0.02 10.55
C GLU A 488 -25.65 -0.21 9.21
N LYS A 489 -26.15 0.85 8.57
CA LYS A 489 -26.77 0.73 7.24
C LYS A 489 -25.68 0.54 6.18
N GLU A 490 -24.58 1.28 6.27
CA GLU A 490 -23.44 1.10 5.37
C GLU A 490 -22.76 -0.26 5.60
N LYS A 491 -22.65 -0.77 6.83
CA LYS A 491 -22.18 -2.15 7.08
C LYS A 491 -23.00 -3.20 6.33
N LYS A 492 -24.33 -3.06 6.34
CA LYS A 492 -25.21 -3.95 5.57
C LYS A 492 -24.98 -3.86 4.08
N LYS A 493 -24.67 -2.66 3.57
CA LYS A 493 -24.32 -2.46 2.17
C LYS A 493 -22.99 -3.14 1.83
N VAL A 494 -21.96 -2.96 2.65
CA VAL A 494 -20.66 -3.66 2.53
C VAL A 494 -20.86 -5.17 2.49
N LEU A 495 -21.65 -5.74 3.41
CA LEU A 495 -21.97 -7.17 3.42
C LEU A 495 -22.52 -7.66 2.07
N GLN A 496 -23.45 -6.90 1.47
CA GLN A 496 -24.08 -7.24 0.20
C GLN A 496 -23.14 -7.07 -0.99
N GLU A 497 -22.34 -5.99 -1.03
CA GLU A 497 -21.41 -5.70 -2.13
C GLU A 497 -20.32 -6.77 -2.24
N TRP A 498 -19.80 -7.25 -1.11
CA TRP A 498 -18.74 -8.27 -1.08
C TRP A 498 -19.27 -9.72 -1.13
N ARG A 499 -20.58 -9.93 -1.08
CA ARG A 499 -21.21 -11.25 -1.01
C ARG A 499 -20.68 -12.20 -2.09
N GLU A 500 -20.70 -11.77 -3.35
CA GLU A 500 -20.33 -12.65 -4.47
C GLU A 500 -18.82 -12.88 -4.53
N ILE A 501 -18.01 -11.86 -4.23
CA ILE A 501 -16.54 -11.96 -4.17
C ILE A 501 -16.15 -13.00 -3.12
N ILE A 502 -16.68 -12.90 -1.90
CA ILE A 502 -16.36 -13.84 -0.81
C ILE A 502 -16.83 -15.24 -1.15
N LYS A 503 -18.05 -15.38 -1.67
CA LYS A 503 -18.60 -16.67 -2.06
C LYS A 503 -17.72 -17.35 -3.12
N GLN A 504 -17.37 -16.65 -4.21
CA GLN A 504 -16.57 -17.22 -5.29
C GLN A 504 -15.13 -17.51 -4.85
N THR A 505 -14.58 -16.69 -3.95
CA THR A 505 -13.27 -16.94 -3.34
C THR A 505 -13.28 -18.25 -2.53
N ALA A 506 -14.22 -18.38 -1.59
CA ALA A 506 -14.32 -19.56 -0.73
C ALA A 506 -14.72 -20.83 -1.51
N ASP A 507 -15.54 -20.70 -2.54
CA ASP A 507 -15.88 -21.81 -3.45
C ASP A 507 -14.64 -22.35 -4.17
N TRP A 508 -13.75 -21.47 -4.65
CA TRP A 508 -12.52 -21.91 -5.30
C TRP A 508 -11.55 -22.51 -4.29
N MET A 509 -11.38 -21.88 -3.13
CA MET A 509 -10.55 -22.41 -2.04
C MET A 509 -10.97 -23.84 -1.64
N ALA A 510 -12.28 -24.11 -1.57
CA ALA A 510 -12.80 -25.44 -1.27
C ALA A 510 -12.67 -26.42 -2.46
N ALA A 511 -12.77 -25.94 -3.69
CA ALA A 511 -12.61 -26.77 -4.89
C ALA A 511 -11.14 -27.13 -5.18
N PHE A 512 -10.21 -26.25 -4.79
CA PHE A 512 -8.77 -26.44 -4.95
C PHE A 512 -8.21 -27.49 -3.98
N ALA A 513 -8.71 -27.52 -2.73
CA ALA A 513 -8.29 -28.50 -1.73
C ALA A 513 -8.66 -29.92 -2.17
N TRP A 514 -7.68 -30.82 -2.23
CA TRP A 514 -7.86 -32.16 -2.76
C TRP A 514 -8.13 -33.17 -1.64
N PHE A 515 -9.19 -33.96 -1.76
CA PHE A 515 -9.48 -35.00 -0.76
C PHE A 515 -8.60 -36.24 -0.98
N ASN A 516 -7.70 -36.49 -0.04
CA ASN A 516 -6.83 -37.64 -0.01
C ASN A 516 -7.55 -38.83 0.62
N GLU A 517 -7.97 -39.80 -0.21
CA GLU A 517 -8.69 -40.99 0.25
C GLU A 517 -7.88 -41.86 1.23
N THR A 518 -6.54 -41.76 1.20
CA THR A 518 -5.67 -42.55 2.08
C THR A 518 -5.61 -41.97 3.50
N THR A 519 -5.50 -40.65 3.62
CA THR A 519 -5.43 -39.97 4.92
C THR A 519 -6.80 -39.59 5.46
N GLY A 520 -7.82 -39.50 4.59
CA GLY A 520 -9.14 -38.97 4.92
C GLY A 520 -9.15 -37.46 5.15
N LEU A 521 -8.15 -36.74 4.65
CA LEU A 521 -7.94 -35.30 4.84
C LEU A 521 -7.87 -34.58 3.50
N TYR A 522 -8.00 -33.26 3.52
CA TYR A 522 -7.83 -32.39 2.36
C TYR A 522 -6.40 -31.84 2.32
N ASP A 523 -5.71 -32.05 1.21
CA ASP A 523 -4.36 -31.58 0.95
C ASP A 523 -4.37 -30.32 0.07
N LEU A 524 -3.38 -29.44 0.28
CA LEU A 524 -3.03 -28.33 -0.61
C LEU A 524 -1.77 -28.68 -1.39
N GLY A 525 -1.79 -28.51 -2.71
CA GLY A 525 -0.68 -28.89 -3.58
C GLY A 525 -0.38 -30.40 -3.59
N PRO A 526 0.65 -30.84 -4.33
CA PRO A 526 1.31 -30.09 -5.41
C PRO A 526 0.43 -30.02 -6.69
N PRO A 527 0.74 -29.13 -7.66
CA PRO A 527 1.84 -28.18 -7.63
C PRO A 527 1.44 -26.87 -6.94
N MET A 528 2.36 -26.28 -6.16
CA MET A 528 2.20 -24.92 -5.61
C MET A 528 3.52 -24.35 -5.05
N TYR A 529 3.69 -23.03 -5.08
CA TYR A 529 4.72 -22.35 -4.29
C TYR A 529 4.19 -21.99 -2.89
N VAL A 530 5.11 -21.92 -1.93
CA VAL A 530 4.85 -21.30 -0.62
C VAL A 530 5.06 -19.78 -0.67
N VAL A 531 4.66 -19.05 0.38
CA VAL A 531 4.90 -17.60 0.54
C VAL A 531 6.33 -17.17 0.21
N SER A 532 7.35 -17.96 0.58
CA SER A 532 8.77 -17.66 0.33
C SER A 532 9.22 -17.86 -1.12
N GLU A 533 8.38 -18.41 -2.00
CA GLU A 533 8.66 -18.62 -3.43
C GLU A 533 9.92 -19.47 -3.73
N ASP A 534 10.50 -20.15 -2.74
CA ASP A 534 11.82 -20.81 -2.78
C ASP A 534 11.77 -22.36 -2.74
N THR A 535 10.57 -22.93 -2.71
CA THR A 535 10.36 -24.39 -2.71
C THR A 535 10.19 -24.95 -4.12
N ASP A 536 10.44 -26.25 -4.30
CA ASP A 536 10.11 -26.90 -5.57
C ASP A 536 8.59 -27.11 -5.66
N PRO A 537 7.89 -26.46 -6.60
CA PRO A 537 6.45 -26.43 -6.58
C PRO A 537 5.82 -27.79 -6.88
N VAL A 538 6.52 -28.71 -7.57
CA VAL A 538 5.93 -30.02 -7.94
C VAL A 538 5.94 -31.05 -6.81
N VAL A 539 6.66 -30.77 -5.72
CA VAL A 539 6.70 -31.62 -4.51
C VAL A 539 6.12 -30.93 -3.28
N THR A 540 5.99 -29.60 -3.31
CA THR A 540 5.45 -28.80 -2.21
C THR A 540 3.98 -29.16 -1.96
N ARG A 541 3.69 -29.61 -0.75
CA ARG A 541 2.34 -29.97 -0.30
C ARG A 541 2.13 -29.61 1.16
N ASN A 542 0.89 -29.30 1.51
CA ASN A 542 0.47 -28.96 2.85
C ASN A 542 1.40 -27.96 3.57
N PRO A 543 1.73 -26.80 2.97
CA PRO A 543 2.56 -25.80 3.65
C PRO A 543 1.90 -25.26 4.92
N ALA A 544 2.69 -25.01 5.97
CA ALA A 544 2.13 -24.65 7.27
C ALA A 544 1.36 -23.33 7.27
N PHE A 545 1.92 -22.28 6.65
CA PHE A 545 1.30 -20.96 6.62
C PHE A 545 0.01 -20.98 5.79
N GLU A 546 0.04 -21.56 4.60
CA GLU A 546 -1.08 -21.65 3.67
C GLU A 546 -2.21 -22.47 4.27
N LEU A 547 -1.92 -23.59 4.93
CA LEU A 547 -2.93 -24.37 5.67
C LEU A 547 -3.60 -23.58 6.79
N ALA A 548 -2.84 -22.74 7.52
CA ALA A 548 -3.41 -21.87 8.54
C ALA A 548 -4.27 -20.77 7.92
N TYR A 549 -3.77 -20.14 6.86
CA TYR A 549 -4.47 -19.04 6.19
C TYR A 549 -5.75 -19.52 5.48
N TRP A 550 -5.74 -20.73 4.91
CA TRP A 550 -6.93 -21.37 4.33
C TRP A 550 -8.03 -21.56 5.38
N ARG A 551 -7.66 -22.05 6.57
CA ARG A 551 -8.61 -22.21 7.68
C ARG A 551 -9.22 -20.87 8.08
N LEU A 552 -8.38 -19.85 8.26
CA LEU A 552 -8.84 -18.50 8.59
C LEU A 552 -9.79 -17.95 7.51
N GLY A 553 -9.42 -18.06 6.24
CA GLY A 553 -10.22 -17.55 5.12
C GLY A 553 -11.60 -18.20 5.03
N LEU A 554 -11.67 -19.53 5.13
CA LEU A 554 -12.94 -20.25 5.11
C LEU A 554 -13.81 -19.91 6.34
N ASP A 555 -13.21 -19.75 7.51
CA ASP A 555 -13.92 -19.35 8.73
C ASP A 555 -14.51 -17.93 8.63
N MET A 556 -13.72 -16.98 8.11
CA MET A 556 -14.17 -15.62 7.84
C MET A 556 -15.27 -15.57 6.78
N ALA A 557 -15.17 -16.40 5.72
CA ALA A 557 -16.21 -16.49 4.70
C ALA A 557 -17.53 -17.03 5.26
N GLU A 558 -17.49 -18.05 6.12
CA GLU A 558 -18.67 -18.54 6.83
C GLU A 558 -19.28 -17.44 7.70
N THR A 559 -18.46 -16.78 8.51
CA THR A 559 -18.88 -15.66 9.36
C THR A 559 -19.54 -14.54 8.55
N TRP A 560 -19.03 -14.24 7.35
CA TRP A 560 -19.63 -13.27 6.45
C TRP A 560 -21.05 -13.66 6.01
N MET A 561 -21.23 -14.94 5.62
CA MET A 561 -22.52 -15.48 5.21
C MET A 561 -23.52 -15.52 6.38
N GLU A 562 -23.05 -15.70 7.62
CA GLU A 562 -23.87 -15.57 8.82
C GLU A 562 -24.32 -14.11 9.03
N ARG A 563 -23.40 -13.15 8.93
CA ARG A 563 -23.70 -11.71 9.08
C ARG A 563 -24.65 -11.19 8.00
N LEU A 564 -24.63 -11.79 6.81
CA LEU A 564 -25.60 -11.53 5.73
C LEU A 564 -27.04 -11.96 6.10
N GLY A 565 -27.21 -12.80 7.11
CA GLY A 565 -28.52 -13.28 7.56
C GLY A 565 -29.20 -14.18 6.53
N LEU A 566 -28.42 -15.01 5.81
CA LEU A 566 -28.97 -15.95 4.84
C LEU A 566 -29.95 -16.93 5.50
N GLU A 567 -31.00 -17.31 4.77
CA GLU A 567 -31.93 -18.34 5.24
C GLU A 567 -31.19 -19.65 5.53
N ALA A 568 -31.58 -20.38 6.58
CA ALA A 568 -30.80 -21.51 7.09
C ALA A 568 -30.41 -22.55 6.02
N LYS A 569 -31.32 -22.84 5.08
CA LYS A 569 -31.06 -23.76 3.96
C LYS A 569 -30.05 -23.18 2.95
N GLU A 570 -30.15 -21.90 2.63
CA GLU A 570 -29.22 -21.21 1.74
C GLU A 570 -27.83 -21.14 2.37
N PHE A 571 -27.76 -20.72 3.64
CA PHE A 571 -26.52 -20.70 4.42
C PHE A 571 -25.83 -22.08 4.44
N GLN A 572 -26.58 -23.14 4.75
CA GLN A 572 -26.05 -24.51 4.75
C GLN A 572 -25.56 -24.92 3.37
N ASN A 573 -26.31 -24.65 2.30
CA ASN A 573 -25.91 -25.03 0.95
C ASN A 573 -24.65 -24.29 0.49
N THR A 574 -24.54 -23.00 0.79
CA THR A 574 -23.38 -22.17 0.43
C THR A 574 -22.13 -22.59 1.21
N THR A 575 -22.25 -22.81 2.51
CA THR A 575 -21.08 -23.04 3.39
C THR A 575 -20.67 -24.50 3.54
N LYS A 576 -21.44 -25.46 2.99
CA LYS A 576 -21.22 -26.90 3.24
C LYS A 576 -19.82 -27.36 2.86
N ALA A 577 -19.36 -27.05 1.65
CA ALA A 577 -18.05 -27.49 1.17
C ALA A 577 -16.93 -26.81 1.98
N TRP A 578 -17.10 -25.53 2.31
CA TRP A 578 -16.14 -24.73 3.06
C TRP A 578 -15.92 -25.32 4.46
N LYS A 579 -17.01 -25.64 5.17
CA LYS A 579 -16.98 -26.30 6.49
C LYS A 579 -16.26 -27.63 6.44
N VAL A 580 -16.63 -28.50 5.48
CA VAL A 580 -16.02 -29.83 5.34
C VAL A 580 -14.52 -29.72 5.11
N VAL A 581 -14.09 -28.86 4.19
CA VAL A 581 -12.66 -28.62 3.92
C VAL A 581 -11.98 -28.06 5.17
N LYS A 582 -12.46 -26.95 5.73
CA LYS A 582 -11.88 -26.30 6.92
C LYS A 582 -11.65 -27.29 8.07
N GLU A 583 -12.63 -28.15 8.37
CA GLU A 583 -12.59 -29.13 9.45
C GLU A 583 -11.68 -30.34 9.16
N HIS A 584 -11.43 -30.65 7.88
CA HIS A 584 -10.70 -31.84 7.46
C HIS A 584 -9.43 -31.52 6.64
N LEU A 585 -8.94 -30.28 6.66
CA LEU A 585 -7.63 -29.93 6.10
C LEU A 585 -6.50 -30.69 6.82
N ALA A 586 -5.47 -31.06 6.08
CA ALA A 586 -4.25 -31.67 6.61
C ALA A 586 -3.70 -30.89 7.81
N PRO A 587 -3.19 -31.57 8.86
CA PRO A 587 -2.56 -30.90 9.98
C PRO A 587 -1.36 -30.08 9.50
N LEU A 588 -1.01 -29.02 10.25
CA LEU A 588 0.21 -28.27 9.95
C LEU A 588 1.42 -29.21 10.07
N PRO A 589 2.36 -29.17 9.11
CA PRO A 589 3.53 -30.02 9.15
C PRO A 589 4.46 -29.60 10.29
N MET A 590 5.02 -30.59 10.97
CA MET A 590 5.87 -30.40 12.15
C MET A 590 7.18 -31.17 11.99
N SER A 591 8.19 -30.78 12.75
CA SER A 591 9.42 -31.56 12.90
C SER A 591 9.11 -32.93 13.52
N ASP A 592 9.99 -33.92 13.29
CA ASP A 592 9.84 -35.29 13.83
C ASP A 592 9.69 -35.34 15.36
N ASP A 593 10.33 -34.42 16.07
CA ASP A 593 10.23 -34.29 17.51
C ASP A 593 9.03 -33.45 17.99
N ALA A 594 8.19 -33.02 17.03
CA ALA A 594 7.00 -32.21 17.20
C ALA A 594 7.21 -30.89 17.97
N LYS A 595 8.42 -30.33 17.93
CA LYS A 595 8.73 -29.09 18.67
C LYS A 595 8.52 -27.82 17.88
N THR A 596 8.65 -27.86 16.55
CA THR A 596 8.50 -26.71 15.66
C THR A 596 7.64 -27.07 14.45
N TYR A 597 6.95 -26.07 13.89
CA TYR A 597 6.38 -26.18 12.55
C TYR A 597 7.49 -26.15 11.51
N VAL A 598 7.27 -26.79 10.36
CA VAL A 598 8.18 -26.79 9.21
C VAL A 598 7.49 -26.18 8.00
N VAL A 599 8.26 -25.82 6.96
CA VAL A 599 7.73 -25.05 5.81
C VAL A 599 6.60 -25.80 5.11
N TYR A 600 6.81 -27.07 4.76
CA TYR A 600 5.80 -27.92 4.10
C TYR A 600 5.93 -29.39 4.50
N GLU A 601 4.89 -30.20 4.23
CA GLU A 601 4.86 -31.61 4.60
C GLU A 601 5.84 -32.45 3.77
N GLY A 602 6.79 -33.08 4.46
CA GLY A 602 7.81 -33.90 3.84
C GLY A 602 9.04 -33.12 3.35
N ILE A 603 9.21 -31.87 3.80
CA ILE A 603 10.46 -31.13 3.62
C ILE A 603 11.62 -31.87 4.28
N GLU A 604 12.82 -31.75 3.72
CA GLU A 604 14.01 -32.40 4.24
C GLU A 604 14.38 -31.88 5.64
N GLU A 605 14.76 -32.78 6.57
CA GLU A 605 15.02 -32.42 7.99
C GLU A 605 16.09 -31.33 8.18
N ASN A 606 17.05 -31.22 7.25
CA ASN A 606 18.14 -30.25 7.32
C ASN A 606 17.79 -28.85 6.79
N PHE A 607 16.53 -28.59 6.41
CA PHE A 607 16.11 -27.32 5.81
C PHE A 607 16.44 -26.10 6.67
N TRP A 608 16.41 -26.22 8.00
CA TRP A 608 16.79 -25.15 8.95
C TRP A 608 18.22 -24.63 8.77
N THR A 609 19.08 -25.34 8.06
CA THR A 609 20.48 -24.95 7.80
C THR A 609 20.80 -24.85 6.32
N ASP A 610 19.81 -25.05 5.46
CA ASP A 610 19.96 -24.95 4.02
C ASP A 610 19.54 -23.54 3.57
N PRO A 611 20.47 -22.72 3.04
CA PRO A 611 20.15 -21.41 2.50
C PRO A 611 19.04 -21.42 1.46
N LYS A 612 18.80 -22.56 0.78
CA LYS A 612 17.69 -22.71 -0.16
C LYS A 612 16.32 -22.35 0.44
N TYR A 613 16.10 -22.67 1.72
CA TYR A 613 14.81 -22.49 2.40
C TYR A 613 14.83 -21.42 3.49
N THR A 614 15.98 -20.78 3.70
CA THR A 614 16.23 -19.86 4.82
C THR A 614 16.77 -18.50 4.35
N SER A 615 16.71 -18.22 3.05
CA SER A 615 17.19 -16.98 2.42
C SER A 615 16.09 -16.18 1.70
N ASP A 616 14.83 -16.48 2.03
CA ASP A 616 13.65 -15.72 1.61
C ASP A 616 12.64 -15.59 2.76
N HIS A 617 11.41 -15.15 2.49
CA HIS A 617 10.42 -14.76 3.51
C HIS A 617 10.29 -15.74 4.69
N PRO A 618 10.44 -15.29 5.96
CA PRO A 618 10.32 -16.15 7.15
C PRO A 618 8.86 -16.49 7.51
N ALA A 619 8.09 -17.04 6.57
CA ALA A 619 6.62 -17.19 6.65
C ALA A 619 6.11 -17.95 7.89
N LEU A 620 6.92 -18.85 8.47
CA LEU A 620 6.56 -19.58 9.70
C LEU A 620 6.29 -18.68 10.90
N VAL A 621 6.89 -17.48 10.97
CA VAL A 621 6.59 -16.51 12.04
C VAL A 621 5.18 -15.91 11.88
N GLY A 622 4.64 -15.94 10.65
CA GLY A 622 3.30 -15.48 10.32
C GLY A 622 2.18 -16.31 10.94
N LEU A 623 2.44 -17.57 11.33
CA LEU A 623 1.46 -18.49 11.93
C LEU A 623 0.81 -17.94 13.21
N TYR A 624 1.54 -17.12 13.97
CA TYR A 624 1.02 -16.42 15.14
C TYR A 624 1.71 -15.06 15.29
N GLY A 625 1.31 -14.14 14.43
CA GLY A 625 1.92 -12.82 14.31
C GLY A 625 1.16 -12.01 13.29
N TRP A 626 1.41 -12.29 12.01
CA TRP A 626 0.57 -11.83 10.92
C TRP A 626 -0.85 -12.38 11.06
N LEU A 627 -0.99 -13.70 11.13
CA LEU A 627 -2.29 -14.31 11.36
C LEU A 627 -2.71 -14.18 12.82
N PRO A 628 -4.02 -14.02 13.10
CA PRO A 628 -4.55 -14.09 14.45
C PRO A 628 -4.43 -15.50 15.03
N GLU A 629 -4.93 -15.70 16.24
CA GLU A 629 -5.07 -17.06 16.74
C GLU A 629 -6.02 -17.86 15.85
N ILE A 630 -5.53 -18.98 15.34
CA ILE A 630 -6.27 -19.89 14.47
C ILE A 630 -6.34 -21.27 15.13
N GLN A 631 -7.52 -21.88 15.09
CA GLN A 631 -7.70 -23.26 15.56
C GLN A 631 -6.75 -24.20 14.79
N GLY A 632 -5.98 -25.00 15.54
CA GLY A 632 -4.99 -25.93 14.99
C GLY A 632 -3.55 -25.41 15.02
N VAL A 633 -3.33 -24.12 15.29
CA VAL A 633 -2.01 -23.55 15.58
C VAL A 633 -1.79 -23.55 17.09
N ASP A 634 -0.84 -24.35 17.57
CA ASP A 634 -0.41 -24.36 18.97
C ASP A 634 0.53 -23.19 19.24
N ARG A 635 0.14 -22.31 20.17
CA ARG A 635 0.89 -21.10 20.49
C ARG A 635 2.31 -21.38 21.01
N GLN A 636 2.52 -22.47 21.75
CA GLN A 636 3.85 -22.80 22.27
C GLN A 636 4.77 -23.33 21.18
N ILE A 637 4.23 -24.12 20.24
CA ILE A 637 4.97 -24.58 19.06
C ILE A 637 5.27 -23.39 18.15
N ALA A 638 4.31 -22.50 17.88
CA ALA A 638 4.52 -21.29 17.10
C ALA A 638 5.61 -20.39 17.71
N ASN A 639 5.63 -20.23 19.05
CA ASN A 639 6.67 -19.49 19.75
C ASN A 639 8.06 -20.12 19.55
N ARG A 640 8.19 -21.43 19.77
CA ARG A 640 9.46 -22.14 19.53
C ARG A 640 9.90 -22.06 18.07
N THR A 641 8.95 -22.12 17.14
CA THR A 641 9.20 -22.01 15.70
C THR A 641 9.74 -20.62 15.36
N MET A 642 9.10 -19.56 15.85
CA MET A 642 9.57 -18.19 15.67
C MET A 642 10.97 -17.98 16.25
N ALA A 643 11.23 -18.45 17.47
CA ALA A 643 12.56 -18.39 18.08
C ALA A 643 13.61 -19.10 17.22
N LYS A 644 13.25 -20.24 16.61
CA LYS A 644 14.14 -20.98 15.70
C LYS A 644 14.40 -20.23 14.41
N VAL A 645 13.38 -19.61 13.82
CA VAL A 645 13.53 -18.77 12.62
C VAL A 645 14.52 -17.65 12.87
N TRP A 646 14.44 -16.96 14.01
CA TRP A 646 15.38 -15.88 14.34
C TRP A 646 16.85 -16.31 14.45
N GLU A 647 17.11 -17.58 14.76
CA GLU A 647 18.48 -18.12 14.79
C GLU A 647 18.96 -18.57 13.41
N ALA A 648 18.04 -19.04 12.57
CA ALA A 648 18.35 -19.83 11.39
C ALA A 648 18.24 -19.06 10.07
N TRP A 649 17.33 -18.08 9.98
CA TRP A 649 17.11 -17.34 8.74
C TRP A 649 18.26 -16.36 8.45
N ASN A 650 18.59 -16.23 7.17
CA ASN A 650 19.54 -15.24 6.69
C ASN A 650 18.88 -13.86 6.59
N GLU A 651 19.02 -13.06 7.64
CA GLU A 651 18.43 -11.72 7.70
C GLU A 651 18.93 -10.74 6.61
N THR A 652 20.10 -11.01 5.99
CA THR A 652 20.63 -10.16 4.91
C THR A 652 19.79 -10.21 3.64
N ASP A 653 18.99 -11.27 3.50
CA ASP A 653 18.16 -11.52 2.33
C ASP A 653 16.67 -11.23 2.61
N PHE A 654 16.36 -10.61 3.75
CA PHE A 654 14.99 -10.17 4.03
C PHE A 654 14.52 -9.07 3.08
N TRP A 655 13.25 -9.16 2.74
CA TRP A 655 12.49 -8.13 2.07
C TRP A 655 11.95 -7.12 3.08
N GLY A 656 11.63 -5.91 2.64
CA GLY A 656 11.21 -4.83 3.53
C GLY A 656 9.99 -5.20 4.40
N TRP A 657 9.06 -6.01 3.91
CA TRP A 657 7.86 -6.38 4.67
C TRP A 657 8.08 -7.48 5.71
N ASP A 658 9.18 -8.23 5.62
CA ASP A 658 9.52 -9.28 6.58
C ASP A 658 9.72 -8.69 7.98
N PHE A 659 10.31 -7.49 8.07
CA PHE A 659 10.53 -6.80 9.33
C PHE A 659 9.24 -6.45 10.06
N GLY A 660 8.21 -5.99 9.34
CA GLY A 660 6.89 -5.76 9.91
C GLY A 660 6.24 -7.05 10.38
N MET A 661 6.35 -8.13 9.59
CA MET A 661 5.85 -9.46 9.97
C MET A 661 6.54 -10.00 11.25
N LEU A 662 7.86 -9.89 11.34
CA LEU A 662 8.65 -10.27 12.50
C LEU A 662 8.30 -9.46 13.74
N ALA A 663 8.08 -8.15 13.58
CA ALA A 663 7.66 -7.27 14.67
C ALA A 663 6.26 -7.65 15.21
N MET A 664 5.30 -7.92 14.32
CA MET A 664 3.96 -8.37 14.72
C MET A 664 4.01 -9.70 15.48
N ALA A 665 4.82 -10.66 15.02
CA ALA A 665 5.02 -11.94 15.69
C ALA A 665 5.63 -11.77 17.10
N ALA A 666 6.66 -10.94 17.23
CA ALA A 666 7.26 -10.61 18.52
C ALA A 666 6.25 -9.92 19.47
N ALA A 667 5.45 -8.98 18.96
CA ALA A 667 4.44 -8.28 19.74
C ALA A 667 3.36 -9.22 20.30
N ARG A 668 2.79 -10.14 19.49
CA ARG A 668 1.79 -11.14 20.01
C ARG A 668 2.34 -12.03 21.10
N GLN A 669 3.65 -12.20 21.14
CA GLN A 669 4.33 -13.06 22.10
C GLN A 669 4.86 -12.30 23.32
N ASN A 670 4.38 -11.07 23.53
CA ASN A 670 4.77 -10.18 24.61
C ASN A 670 6.28 -9.84 24.61
N MET A 671 6.90 -9.81 23.43
CA MET A 671 8.32 -9.45 23.25
C MET A 671 8.43 -8.05 22.64
N ALA A 672 7.90 -7.04 23.33
CA ALA A 672 7.80 -5.67 22.84
C ALA A 672 9.15 -5.04 22.43
N GLU A 673 10.21 -5.27 23.21
CA GLU A 673 11.57 -4.81 22.84
C GLU A 673 12.06 -5.42 21.52
N LYS A 674 11.84 -6.73 21.35
CA LYS A 674 12.24 -7.42 20.11
C LYS A 674 11.42 -6.94 18.91
N ALA A 675 10.15 -6.58 19.11
CA ALA A 675 9.33 -5.99 18.06
C ALA A 675 9.90 -4.63 17.61
N LEU A 676 10.32 -3.79 18.55
CA LEU A 676 11.00 -2.52 18.24
C LEU A 676 12.34 -2.72 17.53
N ASP A 677 13.13 -3.72 17.95
CA ASP A 677 14.40 -4.05 17.31
C ASP A 677 14.21 -4.40 15.82
N TRP A 678 13.12 -5.08 15.46
CA TRP A 678 12.79 -5.37 14.06
C TRP A 678 12.36 -4.11 13.29
N LEU A 679 11.50 -3.26 13.87
CA LEU A 679 11.05 -2.04 13.20
C LEU A 679 12.15 -0.99 13.00
N LEU A 680 13.22 -1.08 13.80
CA LEU A 680 14.39 -0.19 13.76
C LEU A 680 15.65 -0.92 13.31
N HIS A 681 15.50 -2.12 12.74
CA HIS A 681 16.62 -2.92 12.30
C HIS A 681 17.46 -2.15 11.26
N PRO A 682 18.81 -2.24 11.30
CA PRO A 682 19.66 -1.54 10.34
C PRO A 682 19.39 -1.90 8.88
N LEU A 683 18.99 -3.14 8.60
CA LEU A 683 18.62 -3.60 7.26
C LEU A 683 17.21 -3.18 6.83
N PHE A 684 16.39 -2.69 7.76
CA PHE A 684 15.08 -2.12 7.44
C PHE A 684 15.24 -0.62 7.15
N GLU A 685 15.79 -0.33 5.97
CA GLU A 685 16.27 1.00 5.61
C GLU A 685 15.17 1.93 5.10
N PHE A 686 15.22 3.19 5.55
CA PHE A 686 14.39 4.29 5.06
C PHE A 686 15.27 5.50 4.83
N ASP A 687 15.25 6.05 3.61
CA ASP A 687 16.14 7.16 3.24
C ASP A 687 15.76 8.50 3.92
N ASP A 688 16.43 9.57 3.50
CA ASP A 688 16.25 10.92 4.06
C ASP A 688 14.83 11.49 3.87
N VAL A 689 14.11 11.06 2.84
CA VAL A 689 12.71 11.43 2.59
C VAL A 689 11.73 10.32 3.00
N GLY A 690 12.23 9.21 3.55
CA GLY A 690 11.47 8.08 4.08
C GLY A 690 11.11 7.02 3.04
N MET A 691 11.74 7.02 1.86
CA MET A 691 11.55 5.94 0.88
C MET A 691 12.08 4.63 1.47
N PRO A 692 11.27 3.55 1.50
CA PRO A 692 11.72 2.25 1.97
C PRO A 692 12.71 1.64 0.98
N GLY A 693 13.86 1.21 1.47
CA GLY A 693 14.89 0.55 0.66
C GLY A 693 14.43 -0.80 0.12
N GLY A 694 14.89 -1.15 -1.08
CA GLY A 694 14.66 -2.48 -1.67
C GLY A 694 15.66 -3.56 -1.26
N GLY A 695 16.61 -3.22 -0.37
CA GLY A 695 17.67 -4.12 0.09
C GLY A 695 18.50 -4.66 -1.07
N VAL A 696 18.84 -5.96 -0.99
CA VAL A 696 19.58 -6.68 -2.05
C VAL A 696 18.67 -7.32 -3.10
N LYS A 697 17.35 -7.30 -2.89
CA LYS A 697 16.36 -8.05 -3.70
C LYS A 697 15.82 -7.23 -4.86
N VAL A 698 15.51 -5.95 -4.64
CA VAL A 698 14.87 -5.09 -5.64
C VAL A 698 15.40 -3.65 -5.60
N PRO A 699 15.25 -2.87 -6.69
CA PRO A 699 15.58 -1.45 -6.68
C PRO A 699 14.71 -0.66 -5.69
N THR A 700 15.29 0.41 -5.12
CA THR A 700 14.55 1.35 -4.27
C THR A 700 13.60 2.22 -5.11
N PRO A 701 12.37 2.52 -4.64
CA PRO A 701 11.79 2.07 -3.37
C PRO A 701 11.00 0.77 -3.46
N TYR A 702 10.78 0.15 -2.28
CA TYR A 702 9.94 -1.04 -2.09
C TYR A 702 8.88 -0.78 -1.01
N PHE A 703 7.70 -0.30 -1.43
CA PHE A 703 6.62 0.17 -0.54
C PHE A 703 5.98 -0.85 0.39
N PRO A 704 6.02 -2.18 0.13
CA PRO A 704 5.60 -3.15 1.14
C PRO A 704 6.32 -2.98 2.48
N GLY A 705 7.57 -2.47 2.47
CA GLY A 705 8.27 -2.09 3.70
C GLY A 705 7.51 -1.04 4.52
N SER A 706 7.17 0.11 3.91
CA SER A 706 6.38 1.15 4.57
C SER A 706 5.02 0.66 5.06
N GLY A 707 4.30 -0.11 4.25
CA GLY A 707 2.99 -0.62 4.61
C GLY A 707 3.04 -1.62 5.77
N SER A 708 4.02 -2.53 5.78
CA SER A 708 4.25 -3.47 6.88
C SER A 708 4.64 -2.77 8.20
N LEU A 709 5.45 -1.70 8.14
CA LEU A 709 5.78 -0.87 9.30
C LEU A 709 4.51 -0.27 9.89
N LEU A 710 3.66 0.35 9.06
CA LEU A 710 2.44 0.99 9.52
C LEU A 710 1.46 -0.01 10.13
N LEU A 711 1.33 -1.19 9.51
CA LEU A 711 0.54 -2.30 10.03
C LEU A 711 1.03 -2.77 11.40
N ALA A 712 2.34 -3.01 11.55
CA ALA A 712 2.95 -3.44 12.80
C ALA A 712 2.83 -2.39 13.90
N VAL A 713 3.05 -1.11 13.59
CA VAL A 713 2.89 -0.01 14.55
C VAL A 713 1.44 0.11 15.01
N ALA A 714 0.47 0.00 14.11
CA ALA A 714 -0.95 0.03 14.49
C ALA A 714 -1.30 -1.13 15.42
N MET A 715 -0.85 -2.35 15.10
CA MET A 715 -1.00 -3.52 15.95
C MET A 715 -0.33 -3.35 17.32
N MET A 716 0.89 -2.80 17.38
CA MET A 716 1.59 -2.60 18.63
C MET A 716 0.94 -1.52 19.49
N ALA A 717 0.40 -0.46 18.87
CA ALA A 717 -0.16 0.69 19.57
C ALA A 717 -1.62 0.50 20.02
N GLU A 718 -2.47 -0.13 19.19
CA GLU A 718 -3.89 -0.37 19.51
C GLU A 718 -4.18 -1.79 19.98
N GLY A 719 -3.36 -2.75 19.57
CA GLY A 719 -3.53 -4.18 19.84
C GLY A 719 -4.26 -4.96 18.76
N TRP A 720 -4.63 -6.18 19.11
CA TRP A 720 -5.34 -7.17 18.29
C TRP A 720 -6.59 -7.71 19.00
N ASP A 721 -7.42 -8.50 18.32
CA ASP A 721 -8.62 -9.05 18.97
C ASP A 721 -8.24 -9.97 20.14
N GLY A 722 -8.95 -9.82 21.26
CA GLY A 722 -8.70 -10.59 22.49
C GLY A 722 -7.50 -10.15 23.34
N CYS A 723 -6.64 -9.24 22.90
CA CYS A 723 -5.44 -8.85 23.66
C CYS A 723 -5.71 -8.01 24.91
N CYS A 724 -6.76 -7.16 24.89
CA CYS A 724 -7.02 -6.14 25.89
C CYS A 724 -8.38 -6.32 26.59
N ALA A 725 -8.80 -7.57 26.87
CA ALA A 725 -10.03 -7.84 27.61
C ALA A 725 -9.78 -7.90 29.14
N GLY A 726 -10.57 -7.16 29.93
CA GLY A 726 -10.56 -7.20 31.40
C GLY A 726 -9.83 -6.03 32.08
N GLU A 727 -9.66 -6.10 33.40
CA GLU A 727 -9.03 -5.06 34.25
C GLU A 727 -7.52 -4.86 33.99
N SER A 728 -6.91 -5.66 33.10
CA SER A 728 -5.49 -5.58 32.72
C SER A 728 -5.25 -5.06 31.29
N ALA A 729 -6.21 -4.33 30.70
CA ALA A 729 -6.02 -3.72 29.39
C ALA A 729 -4.83 -2.74 29.43
N THR A 730 -3.69 -3.15 28.86
CA THR A 730 -2.50 -2.30 28.69
C THR A 730 -2.70 -1.43 27.46
N ALA A 731 -2.61 -0.10 27.62
CA ALA A 731 -2.48 0.80 26.47
C ALA A 731 -1.18 0.45 25.71
N ALA A 732 -1.22 0.43 24.38
CA ALA A 732 -0.08 0.08 23.54
C ALA A 732 0.59 -1.27 23.89
N PRO A 733 -0.14 -2.40 23.78
CA PRO A 733 0.33 -3.71 24.26
C PRO A 733 1.59 -4.23 23.57
N GLY A 734 1.94 -3.73 22.39
CA GLY A 734 3.17 -4.07 21.69
C GLY A 734 4.37 -3.20 22.01
N PHE A 735 4.24 -2.19 22.88
CA PHE A 735 5.35 -1.33 23.31
C PHE A 735 5.81 -1.65 24.73
N PRO A 736 7.12 -1.49 25.04
CA PRO A 736 7.62 -1.61 26.40
C PRO A 736 6.97 -0.58 27.32
N ALA A 737 6.64 -0.98 28.55
CA ALA A 737 6.04 -0.07 29.53
C ALA A 737 7.02 0.98 30.06
N GLU A 738 8.33 0.69 30.02
CA GLU A 738 9.39 1.61 30.40
C GLU A 738 9.97 2.27 29.15
N GLY A 739 10.27 3.58 29.22
CA GLY A 739 10.90 4.32 28.11
C GLY A 739 9.94 4.85 27.05
N TRP A 740 8.77 4.22 26.86
CA TRP A 740 7.81 4.58 25.82
C TRP A 740 6.50 5.13 26.39
N ALA A 741 6.07 6.29 25.89
CA ALA A 741 4.79 6.92 26.22
C ALA A 741 3.97 7.07 24.94
N VAL A 742 3.32 5.97 24.54
CA VAL A 742 2.56 5.91 23.29
C VAL A 742 1.16 6.50 23.49
N LYS A 743 0.77 7.41 22.59
CA LYS A 743 -0.58 7.95 22.50
C LYS A 743 -1.17 7.69 21.12
N THR A 744 -2.42 7.30 21.09
CA THR A 744 -3.16 7.06 19.85
C THR A 744 -4.45 7.84 19.81
N GLU A 745 -4.91 8.19 18.61
CA GLU A 745 -6.20 8.82 18.36
C GLU A 745 -6.81 8.23 17.08
N GLY A 746 -8.03 7.68 17.16
CA GLY A 746 -8.77 7.25 15.97
C GLY A 746 -8.09 6.15 15.17
N MET A 747 -7.46 5.17 15.83
CA MET A 747 -6.88 4.00 15.19
C MET A 747 -7.72 2.75 15.47
N LEU A 748 -7.63 1.75 14.61
CA LEU A 748 -8.31 0.46 14.78
C LEU A 748 -7.31 -0.64 15.13
N ARG A 749 -7.83 -1.66 15.81
CA ARG A 749 -7.09 -2.90 16.11
C ARG A 749 -7.03 -3.83 14.91
N VAL A 750 -5.99 -4.64 14.87
CA VAL A 750 -5.89 -5.76 13.93
C VAL A 750 -6.70 -6.96 14.42
N LEU A 751 -6.88 -7.95 13.53
CA LEU A 751 -7.46 -9.26 13.85
C LEU A 751 -6.69 -9.99 14.96
#